data_AF-J2N453-F1
#
_entry.id   AF-J2N453-F1
#
_cell.length_a   1.000
_cell.length_b   1.000
_cell.length_c   1.000
_cell.angle_alpha   90.00
_cell.angle_beta   90.00
_cell.angle_gamma   90.00
#
_symmetry.space_group_name_H-M   'P 1'
#
loop_
_entity.id
_entity.type
_entity.pdbx_description
1 polymer ?
#
loop_
_entity_poly.entity_id
_entity_poly.type
_entity_poly.pdbx_seq_one_letter_code
_entity_poly.pdbx_strand_id
1 'polypeptide(L)'
;MSSVVAIVKSIVGQVFAVSPEGIRRVLVEGDRLLVGDQVDTGAAGAITLELADGRTLDLGRDTQWSGSDPDSSADLAQATAQAAPSVDELQQAIAAGVDPTTALEATAAGPTAASAGGSAGGGHSFVDLAATAARVNPTIGFETAGLATAASATQNTTGGQTANTSANALLGSTLSLSATPTITEAGGVLVYTATLTQAPLTDLTITLSNGSVIVITAGQTTGTVSVPLAPNDTVYNDPTQIDVTVTGTTGGSGIVVTLPTAPAVTQVTDTVDTTTVTLTAGSTVTEGGQITYTATLTNPAQTPVTVTLSNGSTITIAAGNTTGSVNVPTPANDVYNNGSTVTTTITGATGGNFENLVPNPTPAVTTITDSVDTTTITLTAGSTVTEGGQITYTATLTNPAQTPVTVTLSNGSTITIEAGKTTGSVNVDTPANDVYNNGSTVSTTITGTTGGNFENLVPNPTPAVTTITDSVDNTGLTLTATGSVTEGGQITYTATLTNPAQTPVTVNLSNGSTITIEAGKTTGSVNVDTPANDVYNNGSTVSTTITGATGGNFENLVPSTTPAVTTITDSVDNTGLSLSATGSVVEGGQITYTATLTNPAGTPMTVTLSNGSVITIEAGKTTGSVTVDTPANDVYNNGSTVSTTITGTTGGNFEQLTPSTEPALTTITDSKDDTGLSLSASTEVAEGGQILYTATLTNPAGTPVTVTLSNGAVITIAAGATSGSVTVAAPADDVYKDAGQVEVTIKDAAGGNFEILVTDSTAAVTSVTDTIDTSTVSLTATAGVVEGGTVVYTASVTAPVTGSPVVVTLSNGQTITIPVGSSSGSVNFVAPNDALAGGSSLSVKIDDAKGGNYEKLEVDGKSADTSVTDTPDTTTLSLSATDSVAEGGSIVYTATLTNAAGTPVTVTLSNGAVITIDAGKTTGTVTVPAPSDDVYKDAGTVQATISTATGGNFENLVPSATPAVTSVTDTIDASTVNLTATSSVAEGGTVVYTASVSAPVTGSPVVV
;
A
#
# COMPACT_ATOMS: atom_id res chain seq x y z
N MET A 1 1.79 39.61 1.32
CA MET A 1 0.89 40.67 0.78
C MET A 1 -0.51 40.12 0.91
N SER A 2 -1.46 40.85 1.49
CA SER A 2 -2.82 40.33 1.62
C SER A 2 -3.54 40.41 0.27
N SER A 3 -4.21 39.33 -0.11
CA SER A 3 -5.05 39.23 -1.30
C SER A 3 -6.40 39.90 -1.07
N VAL A 4 -6.94 40.54 -2.12
CA VAL A 4 -8.30 41.10 -2.11
C VAL A 4 -9.25 39.99 -2.53
N VAL A 5 -10.23 39.67 -1.68
CA VAL A 5 -11.27 38.65 -1.96
C VAL A 5 -12.55 39.25 -2.54
N ALA A 6 -12.86 40.50 -2.19
CA ALA A 6 -14.03 41.20 -2.73
C ALA A 6 -13.86 42.73 -2.76
N ILE A 7 -14.70 43.39 -3.55
CA ILE A 7 -14.82 44.85 -3.67
C ILE A 7 -16.28 45.26 -3.44
N VAL A 8 -16.52 46.29 -2.63
CA VAL A 8 -17.88 46.79 -2.36
C VAL A 8 -18.47 47.47 -3.59
N LYS A 9 -19.63 47.00 -4.07
CA LYS A 9 -20.37 47.53 -5.23
C LYS A 9 -21.55 48.43 -4.88
N SER A 10 -22.19 48.18 -3.74
CA SER A 10 -23.27 49.03 -3.23
C SER A 10 -23.35 48.85 -1.70
N ILE A 11 -23.79 49.89 -1.00
CA ILE A 11 -24.02 49.84 0.45
C ILE A 11 -25.23 50.70 0.82
N VAL A 12 -26.06 50.17 1.71
CA VAL A 12 -27.17 50.88 2.36
C VAL A 12 -26.99 50.73 3.87
N GLY A 13 -27.18 51.79 4.65
CA GLY A 13 -26.98 51.76 6.10
C GLY A 13 -25.51 51.82 6.52
N GLN A 14 -25.19 51.28 7.70
CA GLN A 14 -23.82 51.16 8.21
C GLN A 14 -23.40 49.69 8.18
N VAL A 15 -22.35 49.38 7.42
CA VAL A 15 -21.76 48.03 7.34
C VAL A 15 -20.30 48.14 7.73
N PHE A 16 -19.80 47.12 8.44
CA PHE A 16 -18.44 47.06 8.95
C PHE A 16 -17.70 45.86 8.36
N ALA A 17 -16.37 45.94 8.35
CA ALA A 17 -15.49 44.77 8.27
C ALA A 17 -14.66 44.69 9.55
N VAL A 18 -14.52 43.51 10.12
CA VAL A 18 -13.64 43.18 11.24
C VAL A 18 -12.46 42.39 10.65
N SER A 19 -11.24 42.90 10.82
CA SER A 19 -10.04 42.18 10.37
C SER A 19 -9.69 41.01 11.32
N PRO A 20 -8.81 40.08 10.93
CA PRO A 20 -8.36 38.98 11.81
C PRO A 20 -7.78 39.43 13.17
N GLU A 21 -7.28 40.66 13.25
CA GLU A 21 -6.78 41.30 14.47
C GLU A 21 -7.88 41.95 15.33
N GLY A 22 -9.16 41.75 14.98
CA GLY A 22 -10.33 42.31 15.68
C GLY A 22 -10.64 43.78 15.37
N ILE A 23 -9.99 44.38 14.37
CA ILE A 23 -10.13 45.81 14.08
C ILE A 23 -11.38 46.04 13.21
N ARG A 24 -12.41 46.65 13.79
CA ARG A 24 -13.68 46.98 13.11
C ARG A 24 -13.57 48.32 12.35
N ARG A 25 -13.59 48.28 11.02
CA ARG A 25 -13.67 49.43 10.11
C ARG A 25 -15.06 49.57 9.51
N VAL A 26 -15.53 50.79 9.26
CA VAL A 26 -16.72 51.05 8.41
C VAL A 26 -16.34 50.82 6.95
N LEU A 27 -17.23 50.23 6.17
CA LEU A 27 -17.09 50.07 4.72
C LEU A 27 -17.80 51.17 3.94
N VAL A 28 -17.25 51.53 2.78
CA VAL A 28 -17.90 52.37 1.76
C VAL A 28 -17.82 51.72 0.37
N GLU A 29 -18.60 52.25 -0.59
CA GLU A 29 -18.56 51.77 -1.97
C GLU A 29 -17.15 51.92 -2.58
N GLY A 30 -16.66 50.86 -3.24
CA GLY A 30 -15.30 50.78 -3.76
C GLY A 30 -14.24 50.24 -2.78
N ASP A 31 -14.57 50.02 -1.50
CA ASP A 31 -13.62 49.42 -0.54
C ASP A 31 -13.23 47.99 -0.93
N ARG A 32 -12.02 47.62 -0.53
CA ARG A 32 -11.44 46.28 -0.75
C ARG A 32 -11.48 45.47 0.54
N LEU A 33 -12.07 44.28 0.46
CA LEU A 33 -12.05 43.27 1.53
C LEU A 33 -10.86 42.32 1.31
N LEU A 34 -10.17 42.04 2.41
CA LEU A 34 -8.93 41.26 2.46
C LEU A 34 -9.22 39.84 2.97
N VAL A 35 -8.36 38.87 2.65
CA VAL A 35 -8.51 37.50 3.16
C VAL A 35 -8.57 37.52 4.70
N GLY A 36 -9.63 36.94 5.25
CA GLY A 36 -9.90 36.90 6.68
C GLY A 36 -10.69 38.10 7.24
N ASP A 37 -11.05 39.11 6.43
CA ASP A 37 -12.04 40.11 6.85
C ASP A 37 -13.42 39.45 7.02
N GLN A 38 -14.09 39.76 8.13
CA GLN A 38 -15.49 39.41 8.38
C GLN A 38 -16.37 40.66 8.22
N VAL A 39 -17.29 40.63 7.26
CA VAL A 39 -18.31 41.66 7.04
C VAL A 39 -19.46 41.49 8.04
N ASP A 40 -19.97 42.60 8.55
CA ASP A 40 -21.06 42.68 9.53
C ASP A 40 -22.00 43.85 9.18
N THR A 41 -23.25 43.56 8.81
CA THR A 41 -24.20 44.56 8.29
C THR A 41 -25.09 45.19 9.35
N GLY A 42 -25.36 44.52 10.48
CA GLY A 42 -26.27 45.00 11.52
C GLY A 42 -27.70 45.37 11.07
N ALA A 43 -28.50 45.91 12.00
CA ALA A 43 -29.96 45.95 11.89
C ALA A 43 -30.57 46.82 10.77
N ALA A 44 -29.75 47.66 10.14
CA ALA A 44 -30.15 48.57 9.07
C ALA A 44 -29.20 48.56 7.86
N GLY A 45 -28.20 47.67 7.85
CA GLY A 45 -27.25 47.56 6.75
C GLY A 45 -27.70 46.60 5.64
N ALA A 46 -27.20 46.82 4.44
CA ALA A 46 -27.14 45.85 3.34
C ALA A 46 -25.96 46.19 2.44
N ILE A 47 -25.34 45.21 1.80
CA ILE A 47 -24.13 45.41 1.00
C ILE A 47 -24.07 44.44 -0.19
N THR A 48 -23.72 44.97 -1.36
CA THR A 48 -23.37 44.18 -2.56
C THR A 48 -21.86 44.10 -2.66
N LEU A 49 -21.33 42.89 -2.79
CA LEU A 49 -19.90 42.60 -2.96
C LEU A 49 -19.65 42.01 -4.34
N GLU A 50 -18.67 42.51 -5.08
CA GLU A 50 -18.08 41.83 -6.25
C GLU A 50 -16.90 40.99 -5.76
N LEU A 51 -17.01 39.67 -5.89
CA LEU A 51 -15.95 38.72 -5.57
C LEU A 51 -14.80 38.83 -6.59
N ALA A 52 -13.62 38.32 -6.23
CA ALA A 52 -12.42 38.35 -7.09
C ALA A 52 -12.59 37.65 -8.47
N ASP A 53 -13.62 36.81 -8.63
CA ASP A 53 -13.99 36.15 -9.90
C ASP A 53 -15.03 36.90 -10.74
N GLY A 54 -15.54 38.05 -10.26
CA GLY A 54 -16.54 38.88 -10.92
C GLY A 54 -18.01 38.52 -10.60
N ARG A 55 -18.28 37.55 -9.71
CA ARG A 55 -19.64 37.30 -9.22
C ARG A 55 -20.08 38.34 -8.18
N THR A 56 -21.38 38.67 -8.16
CA THR A 56 -21.98 39.56 -7.16
C THR A 56 -22.67 38.77 -6.04
N LEU A 57 -22.41 39.16 -4.79
CA LEU A 57 -23.01 38.62 -3.57
C LEU A 57 -23.73 39.75 -2.82
N ASP A 58 -25.04 39.63 -2.62
CA ASP A 58 -25.83 40.56 -1.81
C ASP A 58 -26.03 40.01 -0.39
N LEU A 59 -25.68 40.82 0.62
CA LEU A 59 -25.87 40.51 2.04
C LEU A 59 -26.92 41.46 2.64
N GLY A 60 -27.89 40.88 3.35
CA GLY A 60 -28.98 41.62 4.00
C GLY A 60 -28.58 42.25 5.33
N ARG A 61 -29.59 42.65 6.13
CA ARG A 61 -29.39 43.13 7.51
C ARG A 61 -28.98 41.99 8.45
N ASP A 62 -28.33 42.34 9.56
CA ASP A 62 -27.89 41.42 10.63
C ASP A 62 -27.18 40.16 10.08
N THR A 63 -26.49 40.32 8.96
CA THR A 63 -25.83 39.24 8.21
C THR A 63 -24.34 39.37 8.39
N GLN A 64 -23.66 38.24 8.63
CA GLN A 64 -22.21 38.15 8.70
C GLN A 64 -21.66 37.24 7.62
N TRP A 65 -20.52 37.60 7.04
CA TRP A 65 -19.85 36.85 5.97
C TRP A 65 -18.33 37.00 6.08
N SER A 66 -17.58 35.93 5.88
CA SER A 66 -16.10 35.95 5.91
C SER A 66 -15.51 35.42 4.60
N GLY A 67 -14.52 36.14 4.08
CA GLY A 67 -13.77 35.74 2.88
C GLY A 67 -12.52 34.95 3.24
N SER A 68 -12.67 33.73 3.77
CA SER A 68 -11.55 32.96 4.33
C SER A 68 -10.77 32.11 3.33
N ASP A 69 -11.26 31.88 2.10
CA ASP A 69 -10.52 31.16 1.05
C ASP A 69 -10.89 31.66 -0.37
N PRO A 70 -9.97 31.71 -1.37
CA PRO A 70 -10.27 32.29 -2.68
C PRO A 70 -10.85 31.34 -3.75
N ASP A 71 -10.85 30.02 -3.53
CA ASP A 71 -10.98 29.02 -4.64
C ASP A 71 -12.02 27.91 -4.40
N SER A 72 -12.99 28.13 -3.50
CA SER A 72 -14.05 27.16 -3.16
C SER A 72 -15.22 27.17 -4.17
N SER A 73 -14.95 26.78 -5.43
CA SER A 73 -15.99 26.58 -6.46
C SER A 73 -16.97 25.42 -6.19
N ALA A 74 -16.87 24.78 -5.02
CA ALA A 74 -17.65 23.61 -4.61
C ALA A 74 -18.87 23.92 -3.73
N ASP A 75 -18.94 25.09 -3.08
CA ASP A 75 -19.97 25.37 -2.06
C ASP A 75 -20.81 26.63 -2.34
N LEU A 76 -21.62 26.54 -3.40
CA LEU A 76 -22.73 27.47 -3.66
C LEU A 76 -24.05 26.71 -3.87
N ALA A 77 -24.20 25.59 -3.16
CA ALA A 77 -25.43 24.79 -3.12
C ALA A 77 -25.97 24.59 -1.69
N GLN A 78 -25.21 24.97 -0.65
CA GLN A 78 -25.55 24.71 0.76
C GLN A 78 -25.87 25.99 1.58
N ALA A 79 -26.03 27.14 0.93
CA ALA A 79 -26.20 28.45 1.57
C ALA A 79 -27.63 29.07 1.48
N THR A 80 -28.66 28.29 1.12
CA THR A 80 -30.06 28.77 1.09
C THR A 80 -31.03 27.74 1.69
N ALA A 81 -30.96 27.56 3.02
CA ALA A 81 -31.74 26.55 3.75
C ALA A 81 -32.48 27.08 5.00
N GLN A 82 -32.98 28.33 4.96
CA GLN A 82 -33.98 28.84 5.92
C GLN A 82 -35.39 28.80 5.29
N ALA A 83 -35.77 27.65 4.73
CA ALA A 83 -37.09 27.42 4.15
C ALA A 83 -38.07 26.89 5.21
N ALA A 84 -39.34 27.30 5.11
CA ALA A 84 -40.43 26.71 5.89
C ALA A 84 -40.62 25.21 5.51
N PRO A 85 -41.16 24.36 6.40
CA PRO A 85 -41.35 22.93 6.13
C PRO A 85 -42.17 22.68 4.87
N SER A 86 -41.91 21.56 4.20
CA SER A 86 -42.48 21.30 2.88
C SER A 86 -43.98 21.04 2.91
N VAL A 87 -44.64 21.35 1.80
CA VAL A 87 -46.09 21.13 1.63
C VAL A 87 -46.45 19.63 1.72
N ASP A 88 -45.52 18.75 1.37
CA ASP A 88 -45.72 17.30 1.40
C ASP A 88 -45.64 16.73 2.83
N GLU A 89 -44.78 17.28 3.69
CA GLU A 89 -44.73 16.93 5.13
C GLU A 89 -46.01 17.38 5.84
N LEU A 90 -46.50 18.59 5.55
CA LEU A 90 -47.76 19.10 6.07
C LEU A 90 -48.97 18.26 5.63
N GLN A 91 -48.98 17.74 4.39
CA GLN A 91 -50.04 16.84 3.94
C GLN A 91 -49.99 15.46 4.61
N GLN A 92 -48.79 14.94 4.94
CA GLN A 92 -48.67 13.70 5.71
C GLN A 92 -49.14 13.87 7.17
N ALA A 93 -48.82 14.98 7.83
CA ALA A 93 -49.29 15.27 9.19
C ALA A 93 -50.83 15.34 9.29
N ILE A 94 -51.47 16.02 8.32
CA ILE A 94 -52.94 16.12 8.24
C ILE A 94 -53.57 14.75 7.93
N ALA A 95 -52.95 13.94 7.06
CA ALA A 95 -53.42 12.58 6.77
C ALA A 95 -53.30 11.62 7.97
N ALA A 96 -52.37 11.88 8.90
CA ALA A 96 -52.21 11.14 10.15
C ALA A 96 -53.18 11.58 11.27
N GLY A 97 -53.94 12.66 11.08
CA GLY A 97 -54.89 13.18 12.06
C GLY A 97 -54.26 13.88 13.28
N VAL A 98 -53.02 14.35 13.15
CA VAL A 98 -52.30 15.08 14.21
C VAL A 98 -52.59 16.57 14.12
N ASP A 99 -52.87 17.21 15.26
CA ASP A 99 -53.08 18.66 15.35
C ASP A 99 -51.72 19.41 15.36
N PRO A 100 -51.40 20.19 14.31
CA PRO A 100 -50.10 20.87 14.20
C PRO A 100 -49.92 22.03 15.19
N THR A 101 -50.93 22.40 15.99
CA THR A 101 -50.82 23.45 17.01
C THR A 101 -50.15 23.01 18.31
N THR A 102 -49.80 21.71 18.44
CA THR A 102 -49.28 21.13 19.69
C THR A 102 -47.80 20.73 19.67
N ALA A 103 -47.08 20.96 18.56
CA ALA A 103 -45.77 20.36 18.28
C ALA A 103 -44.61 21.34 18.03
N LEU A 104 -44.78 22.63 18.32
CA LEU A 104 -43.76 23.68 18.11
C LEU A 104 -43.74 24.68 19.28
N GLU A 105 -42.54 25.12 19.65
CA GLU A 105 -42.31 26.12 20.71
C GLU A 105 -42.70 27.55 20.30
N ALA A 106 -43.04 28.38 21.28
CA ALA A 106 -43.60 29.71 21.04
C ALA A 106 -42.54 30.78 20.76
N THR A 107 -42.67 31.48 19.63
CA THR A 107 -41.83 32.65 19.31
C THR A 107 -42.24 33.88 20.12
N ALA A 108 -41.26 34.71 20.49
CA ALA A 108 -41.41 35.80 21.46
C ALA A 108 -42.17 37.03 20.92
N ALA A 109 -43.50 36.92 20.78
CA ALA A 109 -44.42 38.06 20.59
C ALA A 109 -45.79 37.76 21.23
N GLY A 110 -45.94 38.09 22.51
CA GLY A 110 -47.13 37.72 23.31
C GLY A 110 -48.40 38.54 23.00
N PRO A 111 -49.56 37.88 22.77
CA PRO A 111 -50.87 38.53 22.80
C PRO A 111 -51.47 38.57 24.22
N THR A 112 -52.38 39.51 24.48
CA THR A 112 -52.95 39.75 25.82
C THR A 112 -54.15 38.87 26.17
N ALA A 113 -54.17 38.44 27.43
CA ALA A 113 -55.36 38.24 28.29
C ALA A 113 -56.33 37.06 28.03
N ALA A 114 -56.29 36.08 28.94
CA ALA A 114 -57.47 35.51 29.59
C ALA A 114 -57.15 35.32 31.10
N SER A 115 -58.15 35.34 31.99
CA SER A 115 -57.95 35.42 33.45
C SER A 115 -58.56 34.23 34.20
N ALA A 116 -57.83 33.72 35.20
CA ALA A 116 -58.33 32.72 36.16
C ALA A 116 -57.65 32.81 37.56
N GLY A 117 -57.70 33.98 38.21
CA GLY A 117 -57.60 34.10 39.67
C GLY A 117 -56.21 34.24 40.32
N GLY A 118 -55.92 35.42 40.87
CA GLY A 118 -54.79 35.69 41.76
C GLY A 118 -54.54 37.20 41.93
N SER A 119 -54.58 37.74 43.16
CA SER A 119 -54.50 39.20 43.41
C SER A 119 -53.37 39.59 44.38
N ALA A 120 -52.35 40.27 43.84
CA ALA A 120 -51.42 41.26 44.42
C ALA A 120 -50.44 41.63 43.26
N GLY A 121 -50.03 42.87 42.96
CA GLY A 121 -49.79 44.07 43.76
C GLY A 121 -48.26 44.28 43.87
N GLY A 122 -47.63 45.42 43.51
CA GLY A 122 -48.12 46.68 42.92
C GLY A 122 -47.01 47.77 42.95
N GLY A 123 -47.25 48.95 42.34
CA GLY A 123 -46.28 50.08 42.28
C GLY A 123 -45.28 49.97 41.11
N HIS A 124 -44.65 51.03 40.60
CA HIS A 124 -44.58 52.48 40.93
C HIS A 124 -44.38 53.26 39.59
N SER A 125 -44.51 54.59 39.44
CA SER A 125 -45.22 55.68 40.14
C SER A 125 -45.22 56.91 39.19
N PHE A 126 -46.13 57.86 39.35
CA PHE A 126 -45.90 59.26 38.92
C PHE A 126 -46.57 60.27 39.86
N VAL A 127 -46.19 61.53 39.71
CA VAL A 127 -46.41 62.63 40.66
C VAL A 127 -47.86 63.11 40.67
N ASP A 128 -48.38 63.40 41.86
CA ASP A 128 -49.38 64.46 42.08
C ASP A 128 -49.04 65.23 43.37
N LEU A 129 -49.54 66.45 43.53
CA LEU A 129 -49.08 67.43 44.53
C LEU A 129 -49.93 67.53 45.80
N ALA A 130 -49.29 67.99 46.87
CA ALA A 130 -49.79 67.92 48.24
C ALA A 130 -50.97 68.86 48.58
N ALA A 131 -51.77 68.43 49.56
CA ALA A 131 -52.51 69.31 50.48
C ALA A 131 -52.54 68.67 51.88
N THR A 132 -52.35 69.48 52.94
CA THR A 132 -52.08 68.98 54.29
C THR A 132 -53.05 69.56 55.34
N ALA A 133 -53.40 68.72 56.32
CA ALA A 133 -54.07 69.04 57.59
C ALA A 133 -55.55 69.45 57.56
N ALA A 134 -56.30 68.89 58.52
CA ALA A 134 -57.53 69.49 59.02
C ALA A 134 -57.19 70.57 60.06
N ARG A 135 -57.90 71.71 60.04
CA ARG A 135 -57.76 72.77 61.06
C ARG A 135 -59.12 73.34 61.42
N VAL A 136 -59.33 73.60 62.71
CA VAL A 136 -60.55 74.21 63.25
C VAL A 136 -60.49 75.75 63.14
N ASN A 137 -61.65 76.34 62.84
CA ASN A 137 -62.10 77.75 62.86
C ASN A 137 -61.18 78.82 63.51
N PRO A 138 -61.17 80.06 62.96
CA PRO A 138 -62.33 80.95 63.18
C PRO A 138 -62.72 81.86 62.00
N THR A 139 -63.82 82.59 62.16
CA THR A 139 -64.15 83.80 61.39
C THR A 139 -64.79 84.83 62.34
N ILE A 140 -64.35 86.09 62.25
CA ILE A 140 -64.82 87.21 63.07
C ILE A 140 -65.66 88.14 62.20
N GLY A 141 -66.77 88.64 62.75
CA GLY A 141 -67.56 89.72 62.16
C GLY A 141 -68.43 90.40 63.23
N PHE A 142 -68.37 91.73 63.30
CA PHE A 142 -69.24 92.56 64.13
C PHE A 142 -70.23 93.31 63.23
N GLU A 143 -71.44 93.58 63.72
CA GLU A 143 -71.97 94.95 63.90
C GLU A 143 -73.34 94.96 64.62
N THR A 144 -73.36 95.67 65.76
CA THR A 144 -74.42 96.56 66.30
C THR A 144 -75.90 96.15 66.51
N ALA A 145 -76.41 96.68 67.63
CA ALA A 145 -77.77 97.22 67.87
C ALA A 145 -78.91 96.30 68.36
N GLY A 146 -79.40 96.57 69.58
CA GLY A 146 -80.57 95.96 70.21
C GLY A 146 -80.71 96.35 71.68
N LEU A 147 -81.32 97.51 71.96
CA LEU A 147 -81.53 98.06 73.32
C LEU A 147 -82.95 97.77 73.86
N ALA A 148 -83.14 98.07 75.15
CA ALA A 148 -84.41 98.20 75.91
C ALA A 148 -84.98 96.91 76.54
N THR A 149 -85.57 96.92 77.75
CA THR A 149 -85.62 97.96 78.82
C THR A 149 -85.95 97.31 80.18
N ALA A 150 -85.57 97.96 81.29
CA ALA A 150 -86.09 97.66 82.63
C ALA A 150 -87.41 98.40 82.91
N ALA A 151 -88.17 97.96 83.92
CA ALA A 151 -89.29 98.72 84.47
C ALA A 151 -89.54 98.41 85.97
N SER A 152 -89.29 99.40 86.82
CA SER A 152 -89.78 99.48 88.21
C SER A 152 -90.20 100.93 88.49
N ALA A 153 -91.48 101.13 88.86
CA ALA A 153 -92.08 102.43 89.23
C ALA A 153 -93.39 102.14 90.00
N THR A 154 -93.47 102.20 91.33
CA THR A 154 -93.47 103.35 92.28
C THR A 154 -94.88 103.75 92.77
N GLN A 155 -94.92 104.11 94.06
CA GLN A 155 -96.06 104.52 94.88
C GLN A 155 -96.97 105.63 94.32
N ASN A 156 -98.19 105.77 94.88
CA ASN A 156 -98.45 106.83 95.89
C ASN A 156 -99.70 106.54 96.77
N THR A 157 -99.83 107.28 97.86
CA THR A 157 -100.87 107.23 98.91
C THR A 157 -101.82 108.45 98.87
N THR A 158 -102.92 108.44 99.65
CA THR A 158 -103.65 109.57 100.32
C THR A 158 -105.05 109.05 100.75
N GLY A 159 -105.69 109.41 101.88
CA GLY A 159 -105.31 110.22 103.05
C GLY A 159 -106.45 111.16 103.56
N GLY A 160 -106.81 111.12 104.86
CA GLY A 160 -107.76 112.07 105.52
C GLY A 160 -108.66 111.43 106.61
N GLN A 161 -108.73 111.88 107.87
CA GLN A 161 -109.37 113.12 108.45
C GLN A 161 -110.90 112.96 108.68
N THR A 162 -111.61 113.49 109.71
CA THR A 162 -111.39 114.37 110.91
C THR A 162 -112.71 114.39 111.75
N ALA A 163 -112.87 114.89 113.01
CA ALA A 163 -112.06 115.15 114.22
C ALA A 163 -112.95 115.82 115.33
N ASN A 164 -112.41 116.10 116.54
CA ASN A 164 -112.94 117.04 117.58
C ASN A 164 -114.17 116.56 118.43
N THR A 165 -114.52 117.03 119.65
CA THR A 165 -114.14 118.20 120.51
C THR A 165 -114.11 117.93 122.05
N SER A 166 -113.13 118.53 122.75
CA SER A 166 -113.16 119.13 124.12
C SER A 166 -113.57 118.28 125.37
N ALA A 167 -113.09 118.54 126.61
CA ALA A 167 -112.39 119.71 127.19
C ALA A 167 -111.35 119.32 128.31
N ASN A 168 -110.70 120.35 128.89
CA ASN A 168 -109.55 120.33 129.84
C ASN A 168 -108.21 119.89 129.23
N ALA A 169 -107.11 120.56 129.59
CA ALA A 169 -105.84 120.53 128.87
C ALA A 169 -104.64 120.03 129.70
N LEU A 170 -103.76 119.26 129.06
CA LEU A 170 -102.42 118.86 129.52
C LEU A 170 -101.37 119.32 128.49
N LEU A 171 -100.09 119.25 128.84
CA LEU A 171 -98.95 119.56 127.96
C LEU A 171 -98.45 118.31 127.21
N GLY A 172 -97.69 118.51 126.12
CA GLY A 172 -97.16 117.44 125.27
C GLY A 172 -95.63 117.36 125.27
N SER A 173 -95.10 116.14 125.15
CA SER A 173 -93.68 115.82 125.13
C SER A 173 -93.38 114.76 124.05
N THR A 174 -92.18 114.76 123.50
CA THR A 174 -91.72 113.81 122.48
C THR A 174 -90.51 113.04 122.97
N LEU A 175 -90.51 111.72 122.75
CA LEU A 175 -89.44 110.80 123.13
C LEU A 175 -88.58 110.44 121.90
N SER A 176 -87.25 110.43 122.06
CA SER A 176 -86.29 109.86 121.12
C SER A 176 -85.49 108.72 121.77
N LEU A 177 -85.00 107.77 120.98
CA LEU A 177 -84.10 106.68 121.39
C LEU A 177 -82.82 106.72 120.54
N SER A 178 -81.66 106.45 121.14
CA SER A 178 -80.39 106.19 120.46
C SER A 178 -79.65 104.99 121.08
N ALA A 179 -78.67 104.45 120.36
CA ALA A 179 -77.84 103.30 120.76
C ALA A 179 -76.34 103.59 120.52
N THR A 180 -75.46 102.69 120.95
CA THR A 180 -74.06 102.65 120.48
C THR A 180 -74.04 102.49 118.96
N PRO A 181 -73.36 103.33 118.17
CA PRO A 181 -73.50 103.31 116.70
C PRO A 181 -72.73 102.18 116.00
N THR A 182 -71.68 101.64 116.63
CA THR A 182 -70.78 100.63 116.02
C THR A 182 -70.26 99.64 117.06
N ILE A 183 -70.08 98.38 116.67
CA ILE A 183 -69.44 97.30 117.43
C ILE A 183 -68.61 96.41 116.49
N THR A 184 -67.77 95.53 117.03
CA THR A 184 -67.01 94.52 116.27
C THR A 184 -67.46 93.11 116.67
N GLU A 185 -67.15 92.10 115.86
CA GLU A 185 -67.47 90.69 116.16
C GLU A 185 -66.72 90.11 117.37
N ALA A 186 -65.77 90.88 117.94
CA ALA A 186 -65.16 90.62 119.24
C ALA A 186 -66.09 90.91 120.45
N GLY A 187 -67.34 91.33 120.21
CA GLY A 187 -68.34 91.61 121.25
C GLY A 187 -68.17 92.97 121.94
N GLY A 188 -69.01 93.26 122.95
CA GLY A 188 -68.99 94.55 123.64
C GLY A 188 -70.26 94.89 124.42
N VAL A 189 -70.57 96.19 124.56
CA VAL A 189 -71.76 96.67 125.28
C VAL A 189 -72.50 97.74 124.48
N LEU A 190 -73.78 97.48 124.22
CA LEU A 190 -74.75 98.37 123.58
C LEU A 190 -75.42 99.23 124.66
N VAL A 191 -75.30 100.56 124.57
CA VAL A 191 -75.94 101.49 125.52
C VAL A 191 -77.08 102.21 124.83
N TYR A 192 -78.30 102.02 125.31
CA TYR A 192 -79.50 102.66 124.79
C TYR A 192 -79.86 103.87 125.66
N THR A 193 -80.07 105.03 125.04
CA THR A 193 -80.41 106.28 125.70
C THR A 193 -81.76 106.77 125.20
N ALA A 194 -82.67 107.11 126.12
CA ALA A 194 -83.97 107.68 125.78
C ALA A 194 -84.14 109.08 126.38
N THR A 195 -84.70 109.99 125.58
CA THR A 195 -84.73 111.44 125.87
C THR A 195 -86.09 112.05 125.56
N LEU A 196 -86.66 112.82 126.49
CA LEU A 196 -87.89 113.60 126.37
C LEU A 196 -87.61 115.09 126.11
N THR A 197 -88.52 115.76 125.40
CA THR A 197 -88.48 117.23 125.23
C THR A 197 -89.11 118.03 126.37
N GLN A 198 -89.97 117.42 127.19
CA GLN A 198 -90.43 117.97 128.46
C GLN A 198 -90.37 116.90 129.56
N ALA A 199 -89.94 117.30 130.75
CA ALA A 199 -89.87 116.43 131.92
C ALA A 199 -91.26 116.10 132.49
N PRO A 200 -91.51 114.86 132.94
CA PRO A 200 -92.77 114.49 133.59
C PRO A 200 -92.79 114.88 135.08
N LEU A 201 -93.98 114.92 135.68
CA LEU A 201 -94.16 115.18 137.12
C LEU A 201 -94.09 113.90 137.98
N THR A 202 -94.07 112.72 137.35
CA THR A 202 -93.80 111.41 137.96
C THR A 202 -92.91 110.59 137.01
N ASP A 203 -92.23 109.56 137.51
CA ASP A 203 -91.34 108.73 136.69
C ASP A 203 -92.05 108.17 135.44
N LEU A 204 -91.33 108.14 134.32
CA LEU A 204 -91.74 107.52 133.06
C LEU A 204 -90.84 106.31 132.77
N THR A 205 -91.45 105.13 132.69
CA THR A 205 -90.80 103.89 132.27
C THR A 205 -91.00 103.67 130.77
N ILE A 206 -89.96 103.23 130.07
CA ILE A 206 -89.86 103.04 128.62
C ILE A 206 -89.34 101.61 128.36
N THR A 207 -89.99 100.84 127.50
CA THR A 207 -89.57 99.48 127.15
C THR A 207 -89.06 99.41 125.70
N LEU A 208 -88.06 98.57 125.43
CA LEU A 208 -87.42 98.40 124.11
C LEU A 208 -87.77 97.03 123.47
N SER A 209 -87.54 96.89 122.16
CA SER A 209 -87.82 95.65 121.41
C SER A 209 -86.90 94.48 121.78
N ASN A 210 -85.69 94.76 122.28
CA ASN A 210 -84.78 93.77 122.86
C ASN A 210 -85.14 93.37 124.31
N GLY A 211 -86.29 93.81 124.82
CA GLY A 211 -86.76 93.53 126.19
C GLY A 211 -86.18 94.43 127.28
N SER A 212 -85.21 95.31 126.96
CA SER A 212 -84.61 96.22 127.94
C SER A 212 -85.58 97.33 128.37
N VAL A 213 -85.37 97.88 129.57
CA VAL A 213 -86.21 98.94 130.15
C VAL A 213 -85.34 100.13 130.56
N ILE A 214 -85.79 101.33 130.20
CA ILE A 214 -85.22 102.62 130.59
C ILE A 214 -86.22 103.35 131.49
N VAL A 215 -85.76 104.03 132.53
CA VAL A 215 -86.60 104.91 133.38
C VAL A 215 -86.06 106.34 133.30
N ILE A 216 -86.97 107.29 133.09
CA ILE A 216 -86.73 108.74 133.22
C ILE A 216 -87.46 109.20 134.48
N THR A 217 -86.73 109.63 135.49
CA THR A 217 -87.31 110.03 136.78
C THR A 217 -88.03 111.39 136.71
N ALA A 218 -88.94 111.63 137.64
CA ALA A 218 -89.70 112.87 137.76
C ALA A 218 -88.79 114.11 137.74
N GLY A 219 -89.13 115.11 136.92
CA GLY A 219 -88.35 116.32 136.71
C GLY A 219 -87.16 116.18 135.75
N GLN A 220 -86.77 114.97 135.34
CA GLN A 220 -85.68 114.73 134.39
C GLN A 220 -86.19 114.52 132.96
N THR A 221 -85.30 114.65 131.98
CA THR A 221 -85.60 114.43 130.54
C THR A 221 -84.87 113.23 129.95
N THR A 222 -83.97 112.54 130.64
CA THR A 222 -83.13 111.47 130.08
C THR A 222 -83.01 110.25 130.97
N GLY A 223 -82.87 109.07 130.36
CA GLY A 223 -82.58 107.79 131.02
C GLY A 223 -81.80 106.85 130.10
N THR A 224 -81.11 105.86 130.66
CA THR A 224 -80.23 104.94 129.93
C THR A 224 -80.32 103.48 130.42
N VAL A 225 -79.99 102.52 129.55
CA VAL A 225 -79.79 101.10 129.88
C VAL A 225 -78.67 100.50 129.02
N SER A 226 -77.96 99.50 129.54
CA SER A 226 -76.81 98.87 128.87
C SER A 226 -77.00 97.36 128.72
N VAL A 227 -76.62 96.80 127.57
CA VAL A 227 -76.81 95.39 127.19
C VAL A 227 -75.50 94.82 126.61
N PRO A 228 -74.93 93.74 127.17
CA PRO A 228 -73.73 93.11 126.61
C PRO A 228 -74.03 92.24 125.38
N LEU A 229 -73.06 92.14 124.47
CA LEU A 229 -73.04 91.26 123.30
C LEU A 229 -71.77 90.40 123.34
N ALA A 230 -71.89 89.11 123.03
CA ALA A 230 -70.78 88.14 123.02
C ALA A 230 -70.03 88.14 121.67
N PRO A 231 -68.78 87.63 121.61
CA PRO A 231 -68.05 87.47 120.34
C PRO A 231 -68.64 86.37 119.45
N ASN A 232 -68.53 86.51 118.11
CA ASN A 232 -69.01 85.52 117.13
C ASN A 232 -68.17 85.44 115.82
N ASP A 233 -66.90 85.84 115.86
CA ASP A 233 -65.93 85.79 114.74
C ASP A 233 -65.90 84.38 114.05
N THR A 234 -66.08 84.29 112.72
CA THR A 234 -66.02 83.00 111.97
C THR A 234 -65.10 83.03 110.72
N VAL A 235 -65.27 82.06 109.80
CA VAL A 235 -64.55 81.97 108.50
C VAL A 235 -65.51 81.99 107.31
N TYR A 236 -66.75 82.41 107.55
CA TYR A 236 -67.82 82.55 106.57
C TYR A 236 -68.52 83.91 106.74
N ASN A 237 -68.93 84.52 105.61
CA ASN A 237 -69.51 85.87 105.59
C ASN A 237 -70.72 86.06 106.54
N ASP A 238 -70.58 86.95 107.54
CA ASP A 238 -71.52 87.13 108.67
C ASP A 238 -72.31 88.49 108.62
N PRO A 239 -73.35 88.73 109.47
CA PRO A 239 -74.34 89.80 109.30
C PRO A 239 -74.00 91.17 109.94
N THR A 240 -74.21 92.26 109.19
CA THR A 240 -73.54 93.55 109.44
C THR A 240 -74.26 94.61 110.29
N GLN A 241 -75.47 94.38 110.84
CA GLN A 241 -76.15 95.36 111.71
C GLN A 241 -77.12 94.76 112.75
N ILE A 242 -77.43 95.55 113.80
CA ILE A 242 -78.38 95.24 114.88
C ILE A 242 -79.34 96.42 115.08
N ASP A 243 -80.65 96.17 115.13
CA ASP A 243 -81.72 97.19 115.21
C ASP A 243 -82.63 97.03 116.45
N VAL A 244 -82.94 98.13 117.16
CA VAL A 244 -83.81 98.13 118.36
C VAL A 244 -84.76 99.34 118.39
N THR A 245 -86.05 99.11 118.68
CA THR A 245 -87.11 100.15 118.76
C THR A 245 -87.65 100.32 120.18
N VAL A 246 -88.43 101.38 120.43
CA VAL A 246 -89.25 101.52 121.65
C VAL A 246 -90.59 100.81 121.45
N THR A 247 -91.02 100.02 122.43
CA THR A 247 -92.28 99.23 122.39
C THR A 247 -93.41 99.81 123.25
N GLY A 248 -93.12 100.70 124.20
CA GLY A 248 -94.15 101.40 124.96
C GLY A 248 -93.63 102.26 126.11
N THR A 249 -94.53 103.04 126.72
CA THR A 249 -94.25 103.92 127.87
C THR A 249 -95.36 103.91 128.91
N THR A 250 -95.01 103.93 130.20
CA THR A 250 -95.94 103.91 131.33
C THR A 250 -95.49 104.89 132.42
N GLY A 251 -96.43 105.62 133.04
CA GLY A 251 -96.15 106.65 134.04
C GLY A 251 -96.21 108.06 133.46
N GLY A 252 -95.39 108.98 133.96
CA GLY A 252 -95.16 110.29 133.33
C GLY A 252 -96.29 111.32 133.41
N SER A 253 -97.06 111.36 134.51
CA SER A 253 -98.20 112.27 134.65
C SER A 253 -97.82 113.76 134.49
N GLY A 254 -98.76 114.57 133.98
CA GLY A 254 -98.58 115.98 133.66
C GLY A 254 -98.24 116.25 132.18
N ILE A 255 -97.68 115.27 131.48
CA ILE A 255 -97.39 115.33 130.03
C ILE A 255 -98.08 114.18 129.27
N VAL A 256 -98.25 114.37 127.95
CA VAL A 256 -98.57 113.29 127.00
C VAL A 256 -97.32 113.00 126.17
N VAL A 257 -96.83 111.76 126.20
CA VAL A 257 -95.58 111.34 125.55
C VAL A 257 -95.84 110.78 124.15
N THR A 258 -95.11 111.27 123.15
CA THR A 258 -95.11 110.75 121.78
C THR A 258 -93.89 109.85 121.58
N LEU A 259 -94.10 108.62 121.09
CA LEU A 259 -93.05 107.62 120.85
C LEU A 259 -92.25 107.89 119.55
N PRO A 260 -90.96 107.51 119.48
CA PRO A 260 -90.19 107.54 118.23
C PRO A 260 -90.59 106.36 117.33
N THR A 261 -90.61 106.59 116.01
CA THR A 261 -90.95 105.58 114.99
C THR A 261 -89.74 104.92 114.32
N ALA A 262 -88.52 105.40 114.58
CA ALA A 262 -87.28 104.87 114.02
C ALA A 262 -86.57 103.94 115.02
N PRO A 263 -85.91 102.86 114.55
CA PRO A 263 -84.99 102.09 115.38
C PRO A 263 -83.71 102.89 115.70
N ALA A 264 -83.11 102.56 116.83
CA ALA A 264 -81.70 102.82 117.07
C ALA A 264 -80.89 101.65 116.50
N VAL A 265 -79.83 101.96 115.75
CA VAL A 265 -79.07 101.02 114.91
C VAL A 265 -77.62 100.94 115.39
N THR A 266 -77.03 99.75 115.31
CA THR A 266 -75.60 99.50 115.54
C THR A 266 -75.02 98.71 114.37
N GLN A 267 -74.01 99.26 113.69
CA GLN A 267 -73.24 98.50 112.69
C GLN A 267 -72.30 97.50 113.37
N VAL A 268 -72.19 96.30 112.81
CA VAL A 268 -71.19 95.29 113.17
C VAL A 268 -70.03 95.37 112.17
N THR A 269 -68.80 95.22 112.67
CA THR A 269 -67.58 95.21 111.84
C THR A 269 -66.90 93.85 111.94
N ASP A 270 -66.73 93.25 110.77
CA ASP A 270 -66.28 91.90 110.43
C ASP A 270 -64.73 91.80 110.30
N THR A 271 -64.16 90.59 110.44
CA THR A 271 -62.72 90.33 110.59
C THR A 271 -62.20 89.25 109.61
N VAL A 272 -61.95 89.65 108.36
CA VAL A 272 -61.65 88.74 107.23
C VAL A 272 -60.58 87.66 107.52
N ASP A 273 -61.03 86.40 107.53
CA ASP A 273 -60.24 85.19 107.72
C ASP A 273 -60.03 84.41 106.39
N THR A 274 -59.10 83.46 106.35
CA THR A 274 -58.63 82.85 105.08
C THR A 274 -58.63 81.32 105.05
N THR A 275 -59.38 80.75 104.10
CA THR A 275 -59.32 79.33 103.72
C THR A 275 -58.40 79.14 102.51
N THR A 276 -57.58 78.09 102.50
CA THR A 276 -56.72 77.76 101.34
C THR A 276 -57.10 76.42 100.71
N VAL A 277 -56.82 76.25 99.41
CA VAL A 277 -56.96 74.97 98.70
C VAL A 277 -55.64 74.55 98.06
N THR A 278 -55.30 73.26 98.20
CA THR A 278 -54.03 72.66 97.75
C THR A 278 -54.29 71.51 96.78
N LEU A 279 -53.30 71.14 95.94
CA LEU A 279 -53.41 70.09 94.93
C LEU A 279 -52.29 69.05 95.09
N THR A 280 -52.63 67.76 94.94
CA THR A 280 -51.66 66.65 94.94
C THR A 280 -51.98 65.64 93.83
N ALA A 281 -50.96 64.86 93.42
CA ALA A 281 -51.06 63.71 92.54
C ALA A 281 -49.96 62.68 92.87
N GLY A 282 -50.04 61.47 92.30
CA GLY A 282 -48.96 60.48 92.40
C GLY A 282 -47.71 60.88 91.62
N SER A 283 -46.53 60.51 92.10
CA SER A 283 -45.24 60.91 91.50
C SER A 283 -44.88 60.16 90.21
N THR A 284 -45.40 58.96 90.01
CA THR A 284 -45.03 58.04 88.91
C THR A 284 -46.23 57.20 88.49
N VAL A 285 -46.37 56.96 87.19
CA VAL A 285 -47.39 56.08 86.58
C VAL A 285 -46.81 55.46 85.30
N THR A 286 -47.26 54.27 84.90
CA THR A 286 -46.91 53.67 83.60
C THR A 286 -47.80 54.24 82.48
N GLU A 287 -47.35 54.19 81.23
CA GLU A 287 -48.23 54.41 80.07
C GLU A 287 -49.45 53.44 80.11
N GLY A 288 -50.59 53.86 79.55
CA GLY A 288 -51.88 53.18 79.69
C GLY A 288 -52.57 53.36 81.04
N GLY A 289 -51.92 54.01 82.02
CA GLY A 289 -52.45 54.31 83.34
C GLY A 289 -53.30 55.59 83.43
N GLN A 290 -53.58 56.02 84.66
CA GLN A 290 -54.31 57.25 84.99
C GLN A 290 -53.62 58.03 86.11
N ILE A 291 -53.62 59.35 86.01
CA ILE A 291 -53.18 60.29 87.05
C ILE A 291 -54.42 60.74 87.85
N THR A 292 -54.44 60.48 89.15
CA THR A 292 -55.45 61.03 90.06
C THR A 292 -54.95 62.33 90.68
N TYR A 293 -55.65 63.44 90.41
CA TYR A 293 -55.46 64.73 91.07
C TYR A 293 -56.45 64.88 92.23
N THR A 294 -55.97 65.34 93.39
CA THR A 294 -56.80 65.56 94.59
C THR A 294 -56.65 67.00 95.06
N ALA A 295 -57.76 67.70 95.26
CA ALA A 295 -57.80 69.03 95.86
C ALA A 295 -58.26 68.97 97.32
N THR A 296 -57.59 69.74 98.19
CA THR A 296 -57.80 69.72 99.66
C THR A 296 -57.88 71.15 100.22
N LEU A 297 -59.00 71.48 100.86
CA LEU A 297 -59.26 72.71 101.62
C LEU A 297 -58.75 72.61 103.07
N THR A 298 -58.39 73.75 103.67
CA THR A 298 -58.11 73.84 105.11
C THR A 298 -59.36 73.82 106.00
N ASN A 299 -60.49 74.32 105.48
CA ASN A 299 -61.78 74.39 106.20
C ASN A 299 -62.88 73.69 105.39
N PRO A 300 -63.90 73.07 106.04
CA PRO A 300 -64.99 72.41 105.34
C PRO A 300 -65.88 73.42 104.63
N ALA A 301 -66.29 73.12 103.39
CA ALA A 301 -67.07 74.04 102.58
C ALA A 301 -68.56 74.05 102.97
N GLN A 302 -69.19 75.21 103.22
CA GLN A 302 -70.64 75.27 103.46
C GLN A 302 -71.46 75.11 102.16
N THR A 303 -70.92 75.58 101.04
CA THR A 303 -71.46 75.39 99.68
C THR A 303 -70.40 74.74 98.81
N PRO A 304 -70.73 74.01 97.72
CA PRO A 304 -69.73 73.33 96.90
C PRO A 304 -68.63 74.27 96.39
N VAL A 305 -67.37 73.82 96.44
CA VAL A 305 -66.23 74.53 95.85
C VAL A 305 -65.84 73.85 94.55
N THR A 306 -65.76 74.62 93.46
CA THR A 306 -65.21 74.17 92.18
C THR A 306 -63.76 74.62 92.09
N VAL A 307 -62.85 73.70 91.78
CA VAL A 307 -61.40 73.92 91.63
C VAL A 307 -61.02 73.58 90.18
N THR A 308 -60.53 74.55 89.43
CA THR A 308 -60.10 74.38 88.04
C THR A 308 -58.60 74.15 87.97
N LEU A 309 -58.17 73.21 87.13
CA LEU A 309 -56.77 72.82 86.96
C LEU A 309 -56.19 73.34 85.63
N SER A 310 -54.86 73.46 85.56
CA SER A 310 -54.16 73.93 84.35
C SER A 310 -54.24 72.99 83.15
N ASN A 311 -54.60 71.71 83.37
CA ASN A 311 -54.87 70.73 82.32
C ASN A 311 -56.34 70.76 81.82
N GLY A 312 -57.14 71.73 82.27
CA GLY A 312 -58.56 71.88 81.90
C GLY A 312 -59.53 71.04 82.72
N SER A 313 -59.05 70.16 83.60
CA SER A 313 -59.91 69.36 84.49
C SER A 313 -60.51 70.21 85.61
N THR A 314 -61.69 69.83 86.10
CA THR A 314 -62.35 70.47 87.25
C THR A 314 -62.58 69.45 88.37
N ILE A 315 -62.12 69.78 89.58
CA ILE A 315 -62.43 69.03 90.80
C ILE A 315 -63.58 69.76 91.52
N THR A 316 -64.60 69.02 91.96
CA THR A 316 -65.67 69.56 92.82
C THR A 316 -65.52 69.01 94.24
N ILE A 317 -65.42 69.90 95.22
CA ILE A 317 -65.46 69.58 96.65
C ILE A 317 -66.88 69.87 97.13
N ALA A 318 -67.62 68.83 97.49
CA ALA A 318 -69.02 68.96 97.89
C ALA A 318 -69.15 69.58 99.30
N ALA A 319 -70.28 70.27 99.55
CA ALA A 319 -70.57 70.87 100.86
C ALA A 319 -70.43 69.85 102.01
N GLY A 320 -69.92 70.32 103.16
CA GLY A 320 -69.53 69.52 104.33
C GLY A 320 -68.15 68.86 104.23
N ASN A 321 -67.51 68.81 103.06
CA ASN A 321 -66.22 68.15 102.86
C ASN A 321 -65.06 69.14 102.74
N THR A 322 -63.85 68.62 102.93
CA THR A 322 -62.58 69.32 102.68
C THR A 322 -61.86 68.82 101.42
N THR A 323 -62.27 67.70 100.80
CA THR A 323 -61.55 67.08 99.68
C THR A 323 -62.43 66.71 98.49
N GLY A 324 -61.80 66.63 97.32
CA GLY A 324 -62.37 66.10 96.07
C GLY A 324 -61.26 65.71 95.11
N SER A 325 -61.57 64.90 94.09
CA SER A 325 -60.55 64.41 93.13
C SER A 325 -61.10 64.24 91.71
N VAL A 326 -60.19 64.08 90.75
CA VAL A 326 -60.47 63.75 89.34
C VAL A 326 -59.36 62.87 88.78
N ASN A 327 -59.71 61.93 87.90
CA ASN A 327 -58.76 61.11 87.15
C ASN A 327 -58.57 61.65 85.74
N VAL A 328 -57.33 61.59 85.24
CA VAL A 328 -56.95 61.94 83.86
C VAL A 328 -56.13 60.79 83.28
N PRO A 329 -56.46 60.23 82.09
CA PRO A 329 -55.67 59.16 81.49
C PRO A 329 -54.29 59.66 81.03
N THR A 330 -53.33 58.74 81.01
CA THR A 330 -52.05 58.93 80.30
C THR A 330 -52.20 58.56 78.80
N PRO A 331 -51.17 58.77 77.97
CA PRO A 331 -51.04 58.11 76.67
C PRO A 331 -51.19 56.58 76.76
N ALA A 332 -51.28 55.89 75.62
CA ALA A 332 -51.66 54.48 75.56
C ALA A 332 -50.50 53.62 75.07
N ASN A 333 -50.10 52.66 75.90
CA ASN A 333 -48.96 51.75 75.74
C ASN A 333 -48.70 51.35 74.29
N ASP A 334 -47.55 51.73 73.74
CA ASP A 334 -47.12 51.31 72.41
C ASP A 334 -45.96 50.28 72.43
N VAL A 335 -44.87 50.53 71.69
CA VAL A 335 -43.68 49.66 71.59
C VAL A 335 -42.40 50.50 71.33
N TYR A 336 -42.42 51.80 71.68
CA TYR A 336 -41.36 52.74 71.36
C TYR A 336 -41.06 53.65 72.54
N ASN A 337 -39.77 53.94 72.78
CA ASN A 337 -39.33 54.78 73.90
C ASN A 337 -39.97 56.19 73.82
N ASN A 338 -40.96 56.46 74.68
CA ASN A 338 -41.83 57.64 74.64
C ASN A 338 -41.99 58.36 76.01
N GLY A 339 -41.52 57.76 77.10
CA GLY A 339 -41.70 58.23 78.49
C GLY A 339 -41.50 59.74 78.74
N SER A 340 -42.37 60.33 79.56
CA SER A 340 -42.56 61.79 79.65
C SER A 340 -42.87 62.28 81.08
N THR A 341 -43.05 63.61 81.27
CA THR A 341 -43.46 64.20 82.56
C THR A 341 -44.63 65.16 82.40
N VAL A 342 -45.60 65.07 83.30
CA VAL A 342 -46.81 65.90 83.33
C VAL A 342 -46.81 66.76 84.60
N THR A 343 -47.12 68.04 84.45
CA THR A 343 -47.22 69.00 85.56
C THR A 343 -48.59 69.69 85.52
N THR A 344 -49.23 69.93 86.67
CA THR A 344 -50.55 70.58 86.73
C THR A 344 -50.71 71.41 88.00
N THR A 345 -51.26 72.62 87.88
CA THR A 345 -51.53 73.55 88.98
C THR A 345 -53.04 73.82 89.13
N ILE A 346 -53.44 74.45 90.23
CA ILE A 346 -54.77 75.09 90.32
C ILE A 346 -54.71 76.43 89.57
N THR A 347 -55.70 76.69 88.72
CA THR A 347 -55.87 77.96 87.98
C THR A 347 -56.98 78.85 88.56
N GLY A 348 -57.87 78.30 89.38
CA GLY A 348 -58.85 79.05 90.16
C GLY A 348 -59.67 78.15 91.08
N ALA A 349 -60.25 78.73 92.14
CA ALA A 349 -61.22 78.05 92.99
C ALA A 349 -62.34 79.03 93.41
N THR A 350 -63.59 78.57 93.42
CA THR A 350 -64.76 79.40 93.75
C THR A 350 -65.83 78.58 94.50
N GLY A 351 -66.52 79.21 95.45
CA GLY A 351 -67.58 78.59 96.27
C GLY A 351 -67.23 78.60 97.76
N GLY A 352 -67.85 77.72 98.55
CA GLY A 352 -67.51 77.48 99.96
C GLY A 352 -68.25 78.33 100.99
N ASN A 353 -68.70 79.53 100.62
CA ASN A 353 -69.19 80.61 101.50
C ASN A 353 -68.13 81.21 102.45
N PHE A 354 -66.83 80.98 102.19
CA PHE A 354 -65.74 81.64 102.92
C PHE A 354 -65.67 83.14 102.57
N GLU A 355 -65.13 83.99 103.45
CA GLU A 355 -64.80 85.38 103.07
C GLU A 355 -63.65 85.43 102.05
N ASN A 356 -62.58 84.66 102.30
CA ASN A 356 -61.41 84.58 101.43
C ASN A 356 -61.02 83.11 101.15
N LEU A 357 -61.03 82.73 99.86
CA LEU A 357 -60.61 81.42 99.38
C LEU A 357 -59.38 81.56 98.48
N VAL A 358 -58.23 81.06 98.93
CA VAL A 358 -56.93 81.24 98.25
C VAL A 358 -56.39 79.92 97.68
N PRO A 359 -56.27 79.77 96.36
CA PRO A 359 -55.55 78.66 95.75
C PRO A 359 -54.04 78.68 96.04
N ASN A 360 -53.49 77.54 96.43
CA ASN A 360 -52.04 77.31 96.45
C ASN A 360 -51.57 77.01 95.00
N PRO A 361 -50.64 77.81 94.43
CA PRO A 361 -50.18 77.63 93.05
C PRO A 361 -49.15 76.50 92.86
N THR A 362 -48.78 75.77 93.92
CA THR A 362 -47.80 74.66 93.85
C THR A 362 -48.23 73.58 92.84
N PRO A 363 -47.39 73.21 91.86
CA PRO A 363 -47.73 72.15 90.91
C PRO A 363 -47.72 70.76 91.53
N ALA A 364 -48.69 69.94 91.14
CA ALA A 364 -48.59 68.49 91.19
C ALA A 364 -47.79 68.00 89.96
N VAL A 365 -46.90 67.03 90.15
CA VAL A 365 -45.96 66.53 89.13
C VAL A 365 -46.00 65.00 89.10
N THR A 366 -46.08 64.42 87.89
CA THR A 366 -46.12 62.97 87.67
C THR A 366 -45.22 62.61 86.49
N THR A 367 -44.31 61.65 86.69
CA THR A 367 -43.55 61.03 85.59
C THR A 367 -44.34 59.86 85.00
N ILE A 368 -44.44 59.82 83.67
CA ILE A 368 -44.98 58.69 82.92
C ILE A 368 -43.78 57.83 82.49
N THR A 369 -43.68 56.63 83.06
CA THR A 369 -42.65 55.65 82.70
C THR A 369 -43.16 54.70 81.63
N ASP A 370 -42.26 54.31 80.73
CA ASP A 370 -42.53 53.35 79.67
C ASP A 370 -42.82 51.93 80.18
N SER A 371 -43.38 51.12 79.28
CA SER A 371 -43.38 49.67 79.41
C SER A 371 -42.08 49.07 78.83
N VAL A 372 -41.99 47.74 78.78
CA VAL A 372 -40.93 47.04 78.04
C VAL A 372 -41.59 45.99 77.17
N ASP A 373 -42.16 46.46 76.05
CA ASP A 373 -42.69 45.60 75.02
C ASP A 373 -41.57 45.16 74.06
N THR A 374 -41.81 44.10 73.28
CA THR A 374 -40.73 43.43 72.51
C THR A 374 -41.09 43.30 71.05
N THR A 375 -40.35 44.04 70.21
CA THR A 375 -40.34 43.83 68.76
C THR A 375 -39.30 42.76 68.43
N THR A 376 -39.66 41.79 67.59
CA THR A 376 -38.70 40.78 67.09
C THR A 376 -38.40 41.00 65.61
N ILE A 377 -37.21 40.57 65.17
CA ILE A 377 -36.80 40.60 63.76
C ILE A 377 -36.30 39.23 63.30
N THR A 378 -36.75 38.82 62.12
CA THR A 378 -36.45 37.51 61.50
C THR A 378 -35.77 37.70 60.15
N LEU A 379 -34.94 36.73 59.75
CA LEU A 379 -34.26 36.71 58.45
C LEU A 379 -34.74 35.53 57.61
N THR A 380 -34.97 35.75 56.32
CA THR A 380 -35.37 34.73 55.35
C THR A 380 -34.59 34.89 54.03
N ALA A 381 -34.47 33.79 53.29
CA ALA A 381 -33.95 33.74 51.92
C ALA A 381 -34.62 32.59 51.16
N GLY A 382 -34.42 32.51 49.84
CA GLY A 382 -34.83 31.35 49.05
C GLY A 382 -34.05 30.09 49.44
N SER A 383 -34.69 28.91 49.39
CA SER A 383 -34.06 27.64 49.75
C SER A 383 -33.02 27.14 48.74
N THR A 384 -33.16 27.53 47.47
CA THR A 384 -32.36 27.06 46.33
C THR A 384 -32.17 28.20 45.33
N VAL A 385 -30.99 28.27 44.72
CA VAL A 385 -30.65 29.19 43.62
C VAL A 385 -29.65 28.49 42.69
N THR A 386 -29.64 28.84 41.40
CA THR A 386 -28.61 28.36 40.46
C THR A 386 -27.34 29.21 40.59
N GLU A 387 -26.17 28.68 40.24
CA GLU A 387 -24.96 29.48 40.03
C GLU A 387 -25.21 30.61 38.99
N GLY A 388 -24.46 31.71 39.08
CA GLY A 388 -24.73 32.96 38.36
C GLY A 388 -26.00 33.71 38.83
N GLY A 389 -26.74 33.15 39.79
CA GLY A 389 -27.92 33.76 40.40
C GLY A 389 -27.60 34.72 41.56
N GLN A 390 -28.65 35.07 42.31
CA GLN A 390 -28.57 36.08 43.37
C GLN A 390 -29.47 35.71 44.54
N ILE A 391 -28.91 35.71 45.76
CA ILE A 391 -29.63 35.40 47.00
C ILE A 391 -30.25 36.70 47.55
N THR A 392 -31.57 36.76 47.57
CA THR A 392 -32.31 37.83 48.24
C THR A 392 -32.50 37.49 49.71
N TYR A 393 -31.81 38.19 50.61
CA TYR A 393 -32.05 38.13 52.05
C TYR A 393 -33.09 39.18 52.45
N THR A 394 -34.16 38.77 53.13
CA THR A 394 -35.22 39.66 53.61
C THR A 394 -35.27 39.63 55.13
N ALA A 395 -35.22 40.81 55.76
CA ALA A 395 -35.39 40.97 57.20
C ALA A 395 -36.79 41.53 57.51
N THR A 396 -37.48 40.92 58.47
CA THR A 396 -38.89 41.23 58.80
C THR A 396 -39.07 41.45 60.31
N LEU A 397 -39.51 42.66 60.67
CA LEU A 397 -39.93 43.08 62.01
C LEU A 397 -41.39 42.70 62.29
N THR A 398 -41.74 42.45 63.55
CA THR A 398 -43.14 42.32 64.00
C THR A 398 -43.89 43.66 64.06
N ASN A 399 -43.17 44.77 64.19
CA ASN A 399 -43.72 46.12 64.41
C ASN A 399 -43.04 47.13 63.46
N PRO A 400 -43.75 48.16 62.94
CA PRO A 400 -43.14 49.13 62.04
C PRO A 400 -42.03 49.94 62.73
N ALA A 401 -40.93 50.22 62.04
CA ALA A 401 -39.86 51.03 62.60
C ALA A 401 -40.22 52.54 62.61
N GLN A 402 -40.03 53.27 63.71
CA GLN A 402 -40.18 54.74 63.73
C GLN A 402 -38.97 55.45 63.11
N THR A 403 -37.77 54.88 63.27
CA THR A 403 -36.52 55.32 62.65
C THR A 403 -35.88 54.15 61.92
N PRO A 404 -35.10 54.35 60.84
CA PRO A 404 -34.58 53.23 60.04
C PRO A 404 -33.81 52.21 60.89
N VAL A 405 -34.08 50.92 60.70
CA VAL A 405 -33.36 49.82 61.35
C VAL A 405 -32.26 49.34 60.40
N THR A 406 -31.02 49.33 60.87
CA THR A 406 -29.90 48.67 60.18
C THR A 406 -29.72 47.28 60.76
N VAL A 407 -29.69 46.27 59.89
CA VAL A 407 -29.51 44.85 60.23
C VAL A 407 -28.21 44.38 59.58
N THR A 408 -27.24 43.97 60.37
CA THR A 408 -25.97 43.40 59.89
C THR A 408 -26.09 41.88 59.81
N LEU A 409 -25.62 41.30 58.71
CA LEU A 409 -25.64 39.86 58.45
C LEU A 409 -24.25 39.23 58.66
N SER A 410 -24.21 37.91 58.88
CA SER A 410 -22.95 37.17 59.07
C SER A 410 -22.06 37.08 57.83
N ASN A 411 -22.63 37.33 56.64
CA ASN A 411 -21.88 37.45 55.38
C ASN A 411 -21.33 38.87 55.13
N GLY A 412 -21.48 39.79 56.09
CA GLY A 412 -21.02 41.18 55.99
C GLY A 412 -21.99 42.15 55.31
N SER A 413 -23.07 41.65 54.70
CA SER A 413 -24.11 42.50 54.09
C SER A 413 -24.94 43.24 55.13
N THR A 414 -25.52 44.38 54.76
CA THR A 414 -26.45 45.14 55.59
C THR A 414 -27.80 45.31 54.92
N ILE A 415 -28.89 45.07 55.67
CA ILE A 415 -30.26 45.39 55.27
C ILE A 415 -30.69 46.65 56.01
N THR A 416 -31.26 47.62 55.29
CA THR A 416 -31.97 48.75 55.88
C THR A 416 -33.47 48.51 55.81
N ILE A 417 -34.16 48.61 56.96
CA ILE A 417 -35.62 48.69 57.02
C ILE A 417 -35.98 50.15 57.24
N GLU A 418 -36.62 50.77 56.25
CA GLU A 418 -36.95 52.20 56.29
C GLU A 418 -38.01 52.56 57.35
N ALA A 419 -38.02 53.83 57.75
CA ALA A 419 -39.03 54.34 58.67
C ALA A 419 -40.47 54.12 58.11
N GLY A 420 -41.38 53.68 58.98
CA GLY A 420 -42.73 53.27 58.63
C GLY A 420 -42.83 51.91 57.92
N LYS A 421 -41.76 51.11 57.86
CA LYS A 421 -41.76 49.75 57.28
C LYS A 421 -41.52 48.67 58.33
N THR A 422 -41.97 47.46 58.00
CA THR A 422 -41.67 46.21 58.72
C THR A 422 -40.66 45.33 57.99
N THR A 423 -40.38 45.59 56.71
CA THR A 423 -39.48 44.77 55.88
C THR A 423 -38.43 45.59 55.15
N GLY A 424 -37.29 44.95 54.93
CA GLY A 424 -36.21 45.40 54.04
C GLY A 424 -35.47 44.19 53.50
N SER A 425 -34.76 44.35 52.40
CA SER A 425 -33.97 43.27 51.79
C SER A 425 -32.61 43.75 51.29
N VAL A 426 -31.70 42.79 51.09
CA VAL A 426 -30.44 42.97 50.38
C VAL A 426 -30.21 41.77 49.47
N ASN A 427 -29.66 42.03 48.29
CA ASN A 427 -29.32 41.01 47.33
C ASN A 427 -27.81 40.77 47.35
N VAL A 428 -27.42 39.50 47.29
CA VAL A 428 -26.01 39.05 47.33
C VAL A 428 -25.80 38.07 46.20
N ASP A 429 -24.81 38.33 45.34
CA ASP A 429 -24.51 37.48 44.18
C ASP A 429 -23.97 36.12 44.63
N THR A 430 -24.29 35.06 43.89
CA THR A 430 -23.61 33.75 44.01
C THR A 430 -22.24 33.80 43.30
N PRO A 431 -21.43 32.73 43.36
CA PRO A 431 -20.41 32.49 42.35
C PRO A 431 -20.99 32.59 40.92
N ALA A 432 -20.14 32.91 39.96
CA ALA A 432 -20.53 33.12 38.57
C ALA A 432 -20.45 31.80 37.80
N ASN A 433 -21.52 31.47 37.06
CA ASN A 433 -21.69 30.21 36.34
C ASN A 433 -20.43 29.77 35.58
N ASP A 434 -19.88 28.60 35.89
CA ASP A 434 -18.76 28.03 35.13
C ASP A 434 -19.16 26.80 34.29
N VAL A 435 -18.44 25.67 34.43
CA VAL A 435 -18.66 24.41 33.71
C VAL A 435 -18.22 23.20 34.55
N TYR A 436 -18.18 23.34 35.88
CA TYR A 436 -17.67 22.33 36.80
C TYR A 436 -18.60 22.14 38.00
N ASN A 437 -18.74 20.89 38.44
CA ASN A 437 -19.50 20.57 39.66
C ASN A 437 -18.87 21.28 40.86
N ASN A 438 -19.50 22.35 41.35
CA ASN A 438 -18.99 23.21 42.43
C ASN A 438 -20.04 23.52 43.52
N GLY A 439 -21.27 23.02 43.33
CA GLY A 439 -22.47 23.32 44.11
C GLY A 439 -22.29 23.25 45.62
N SER A 440 -22.87 24.24 46.31
CA SER A 440 -22.53 24.56 47.69
C SER A 440 -23.75 24.97 48.53
N THR A 441 -23.56 25.23 49.81
CA THR A 441 -24.62 25.72 50.70
C THR A 441 -24.15 26.95 51.46
N VAL A 442 -24.93 28.03 51.37
CA VAL A 442 -24.68 29.30 52.06
C VAL A 442 -25.64 29.42 53.23
N SER A 443 -25.12 29.74 54.41
CA SER A 443 -25.87 29.93 55.65
C SER A 443 -25.55 31.30 56.22
N THR A 444 -26.57 32.12 56.51
CA THR A 444 -26.39 33.50 56.98
C THR A 444 -27.34 33.82 58.13
N THR A 445 -26.83 34.45 59.19
CA THR A 445 -27.58 34.89 60.37
C THR A 445 -27.57 36.41 60.51
N ILE A 446 -28.45 36.95 61.36
CA ILE A 446 -28.33 38.31 61.87
C ILE A 446 -27.21 38.35 62.92
N THR A 447 -26.29 39.31 62.80
CA THR A 447 -25.17 39.53 63.75
C THR A 447 -25.30 40.82 64.56
N GLY A 448 -26.13 41.77 64.13
CA GLY A 448 -26.41 43.00 64.87
C GLY A 448 -27.60 43.77 64.31
N THR A 449 -28.26 44.55 65.17
CA THR A 449 -29.45 45.35 64.84
C THR A 449 -29.41 46.68 65.59
N THR A 450 -29.62 47.80 64.89
CA THR A 450 -29.65 49.15 65.48
C THR A 450 -30.75 50.01 64.84
N GLY A 451 -31.32 50.96 65.59
CA GLY A 451 -32.40 51.86 65.12
C GLY A 451 -33.80 51.43 65.59
N GLY A 452 -34.85 51.86 64.88
CA GLY A 452 -36.24 51.46 65.14
C GLY A 452 -37.00 52.31 66.17
N ASN A 453 -36.32 52.79 67.21
CA ASN A 453 -36.86 53.44 68.43
C ASN A 453 -37.65 52.52 69.39
N PHE A 454 -37.60 51.20 69.20
CA PHE A 454 -38.27 50.22 70.09
C PHE A 454 -37.65 50.18 71.50
N GLU A 455 -38.41 49.87 72.56
CA GLU A 455 -37.82 49.71 73.91
C GLU A 455 -37.00 48.41 74.00
N ASN A 456 -37.46 47.33 73.34
CA ASN A 456 -36.70 46.10 73.16
C ASN A 456 -36.80 45.55 71.73
N LEU A 457 -35.67 45.46 71.02
CA LEU A 457 -35.55 44.84 69.70
C LEU A 457 -34.72 43.56 69.78
N VAL A 458 -35.34 42.40 69.50
CA VAL A 458 -34.71 41.08 69.63
C VAL A 458 -34.55 40.40 68.27
N PRO A 459 -33.32 40.17 67.78
CA PRO A 459 -33.08 39.38 66.57
C PRO A 459 -33.23 37.88 66.81
N ASN A 460 -33.91 37.21 65.89
CA ASN A 460 -33.95 35.75 65.81
C ASN A 460 -32.60 35.25 65.23
N PRO A 461 -31.82 34.43 65.96
CA PRO A 461 -30.52 33.93 65.49
C PRO A 461 -30.62 32.77 64.47
N THR A 462 -31.83 32.34 64.08
CA THR A 462 -32.03 31.27 63.10
C THR A 462 -31.39 31.64 61.75
N PRO A 463 -30.51 30.80 61.17
CA PRO A 463 -29.91 31.09 59.87
C PRO A 463 -30.92 30.96 58.72
N ALA A 464 -30.83 31.89 57.77
CA ALA A 464 -31.34 31.68 56.42
C ALA A 464 -30.33 30.84 55.64
N VAL A 465 -30.78 29.71 55.08
CA VAL A 465 -29.94 28.74 54.36
C VAL A 465 -30.41 28.60 52.92
N THR A 466 -29.48 28.67 51.99
CA THR A 466 -29.70 28.55 50.54
C THR A 466 -28.71 27.54 49.96
N THR A 467 -29.20 26.55 49.24
CA THR A 467 -28.37 25.67 48.40
C THR A 467 -28.13 26.34 47.05
N ILE A 468 -26.86 26.45 46.64
CA ILE A 468 -26.47 26.84 45.29
C ILE A 468 -26.33 25.54 44.50
N THR A 469 -27.13 25.39 43.44
CA THR A 469 -27.06 24.26 42.51
C THR A 469 -26.37 24.68 41.23
N ASP A 470 -25.51 23.82 40.70
CA ASP A 470 -24.83 24.07 39.43
C ASP A 470 -25.83 24.16 38.26
N SER A 471 -25.40 24.83 37.19
CA SER A 471 -26.06 24.75 35.89
C SER A 471 -25.73 23.40 35.22
N VAL A 472 -26.30 23.16 34.04
CA VAL A 472 -25.96 21.99 33.21
C VAL A 472 -25.31 22.52 31.93
N ASP A 473 -24.04 22.88 32.04
CA ASP A 473 -23.24 23.36 30.94
C ASP A 473 -22.44 22.23 30.28
N ASN A 474 -22.24 22.34 28.96
CA ASN A 474 -21.69 21.26 28.13
C ASN A 474 -20.21 21.50 27.81
N THR A 475 -19.32 20.70 28.38
CA THR A 475 -17.94 20.60 27.85
C THR A 475 -17.89 19.57 26.72
N GLY A 476 -17.61 20.03 25.51
CA GLY A 476 -17.44 19.16 24.34
C GLY A 476 -16.07 18.50 24.31
N LEU A 477 -16.02 17.23 23.90
CA LEU A 477 -14.78 16.46 23.74
C LEU A 477 -14.69 15.90 22.31
N THR A 478 -13.67 16.33 21.56
CA THR A 478 -13.42 15.90 20.18
C THR A 478 -12.19 15.00 20.09
N LEU A 479 -12.14 14.16 19.05
CA LEU A 479 -10.99 13.32 18.71
C LEU A 479 -10.51 13.67 17.30
N THR A 480 -9.21 13.85 17.14
CA THR A 480 -8.54 13.98 15.84
C THR A 480 -7.40 12.97 15.73
N ALA A 481 -6.97 12.69 14.51
CA ALA A 481 -5.83 11.82 14.21
C ALA A 481 -4.95 12.46 13.14
N THR A 482 -3.74 11.94 12.98
CA THR A 482 -2.85 12.30 11.85
C THR A 482 -3.52 11.91 10.54
N GLY A 483 -3.77 12.85 9.61
CA GLY A 483 -4.62 12.59 8.45
C GLY A 483 -4.05 11.55 7.47
N SER A 484 -2.73 11.56 7.26
CA SER A 484 -2.01 10.54 6.49
C SER A 484 -0.65 10.25 7.13
N VAL A 485 -0.23 8.99 7.09
CA VAL A 485 1.10 8.52 7.53
C VAL A 485 1.60 7.45 6.56
N THR A 486 2.92 7.27 6.44
CA THR A 486 3.48 6.08 5.76
C THR A 486 3.47 4.87 6.67
N GLU A 487 3.58 3.66 6.09
CA GLU A 487 3.86 2.45 6.86
C GLU A 487 5.19 2.55 7.63
N GLY A 488 5.34 1.81 8.73
CA GLY A 488 6.39 2.02 9.73
C GLY A 488 6.31 3.35 10.49
N GLY A 489 5.27 4.16 10.24
CA GLY A 489 4.98 5.40 10.93
C GLY A 489 4.20 5.23 12.23
N GLN A 490 3.64 6.33 12.72
CA GLN A 490 2.95 6.38 14.00
C GLN A 490 1.76 7.34 13.92
N ILE A 491 0.58 6.86 14.29
CA ILE A 491 -0.66 7.65 14.34
C ILE A 491 -0.76 8.32 15.71
N THR A 492 -0.61 9.65 15.73
CA THR A 492 -0.96 10.46 16.89
C THR A 492 -2.46 10.71 16.89
N TYR A 493 -3.15 10.18 17.90
CA TYR A 493 -4.53 10.55 18.24
C TYR A 493 -4.52 11.65 19.30
N THR A 494 -5.27 12.72 19.07
CA THR A 494 -5.37 13.87 19.99
C THR A 494 -6.82 14.09 20.40
N ALA A 495 -7.09 14.04 21.70
CA ALA A 495 -8.37 14.37 22.29
C ALA A 495 -8.35 15.83 22.80
N THR A 496 -9.37 16.60 22.45
CA THR A 496 -9.45 18.04 22.73
C THR A 496 -10.80 18.39 23.36
N LEU A 497 -10.74 18.98 24.56
CA LEU A 497 -11.87 19.55 25.30
C LEU A 497 -12.08 21.02 24.91
N THR A 498 -13.33 21.48 24.95
CA THR A 498 -13.66 22.92 24.85
C THR A 498 -13.20 23.72 26.08
N ASN A 499 -13.09 23.06 27.24
CA ASN A 499 -12.81 23.68 28.54
C ASN A 499 -11.66 22.92 29.26
N PRO A 500 -10.78 23.60 30.04
CA PRO A 500 -9.68 22.93 30.74
C PRO A 500 -10.19 21.94 31.80
N ALA A 501 -9.59 20.76 31.91
CA ALA A 501 -9.97 19.80 32.94
C ALA A 501 -9.50 20.22 34.35
N GLN A 502 -10.36 20.23 35.37
CA GLN A 502 -9.93 20.44 36.78
C GLN A 502 -9.26 19.19 37.37
N THR A 503 -9.74 18.00 36.98
CA THR A 503 -9.17 16.69 37.33
C THR A 503 -8.86 15.91 36.05
N PRO A 504 -7.87 14.99 36.02
CA PRO A 504 -7.49 14.33 34.77
C PRO A 504 -8.67 13.63 34.08
N VAL A 505 -8.85 13.86 32.77
CA VAL A 505 -9.84 13.15 31.96
C VAL A 505 -9.16 11.93 31.33
N THR A 506 -9.77 10.76 31.53
CA THR A 506 -9.41 9.52 30.84
C THR A 506 -10.36 9.31 29.67
N VAL A 507 -9.83 9.20 28.45
CA VAL A 507 -10.59 9.00 27.20
C VAL A 507 -10.20 7.66 26.59
N ASN A 508 -11.15 6.74 26.48
CA ASN A 508 -10.94 5.42 25.88
C ASN A 508 -11.32 5.45 24.39
N LEU A 509 -10.51 4.77 23.57
CA LEU A 509 -10.66 4.73 22.11
C LEU A 509 -11.10 3.34 21.62
N SER A 510 -11.75 3.28 20.45
CA SER A 510 -12.23 2.01 19.86
C SER A 510 -11.10 1.05 19.45
N ASN A 511 -9.89 1.56 19.26
CA ASN A 511 -8.69 0.76 19.00
C ASN A 511 -8.02 0.20 20.28
N GLY A 512 -8.64 0.39 21.45
CA GLY A 512 -8.14 -0.07 22.75
C GLY A 512 -7.14 0.89 23.43
N SER A 513 -6.69 1.93 22.75
CA SER A 513 -5.81 2.95 23.33
C SER A 513 -6.56 3.84 24.32
N THR A 514 -5.82 4.50 25.20
CA THR A 514 -6.35 5.46 26.17
C THR A 514 -5.54 6.74 26.14
N ILE A 515 -6.22 7.89 26.07
CA ILE A 515 -5.64 9.23 26.21
C ILE A 515 -5.92 9.75 27.61
N THR A 516 -4.91 10.33 28.25
CA THR A 516 -5.08 11.12 29.47
C THR A 516 -4.93 12.60 29.14
N ILE A 517 -5.92 13.41 29.50
CA ILE A 517 -5.82 14.87 29.51
C ILE A 517 -5.54 15.29 30.95
N GLU A 518 -4.39 15.89 31.23
CA GLU A 518 -4.00 16.27 32.59
C GLU A 518 -4.85 17.44 33.13
N ALA A 519 -4.87 17.58 34.47
CA ALA A 519 -5.47 18.73 35.12
C ALA A 519 -4.81 20.05 34.65
N GLY A 520 -5.63 21.07 34.39
CA GLY A 520 -5.21 22.34 33.80
C GLY A 520 -4.95 22.30 32.29
N LYS A 521 -5.32 21.21 31.57
CA LYS A 521 -5.16 21.07 30.12
C LYS A 521 -6.50 20.90 29.41
N THR A 522 -6.54 21.34 28.15
CA THR A 522 -7.63 21.05 27.19
C THR A 522 -7.30 19.89 26.26
N THR A 523 -6.03 19.53 26.10
CA THR A 523 -5.56 18.53 25.12
C THR A 523 -4.76 17.42 25.76
N GLY A 524 -4.96 16.20 25.29
CA GLY A 524 -4.08 15.04 25.54
C GLY A 524 -3.93 14.22 24.26
N SER A 525 -2.86 13.44 24.15
CA SER A 525 -2.59 12.62 22.97
C SER A 525 -2.05 11.24 23.32
N VAL A 526 -2.29 10.27 22.45
CA VAL A 526 -1.65 8.96 22.48
C VAL A 526 -1.15 8.61 21.08
N ASN A 527 0.02 7.99 21.04
CA ASN A 527 0.65 7.56 19.80
C ASN A 527 0.48 6.05 19.64
N VAL A 528 0.10 5.61 18.45
CA VAL A 528 -0.14 4.21 18.10
C VAL A 528 0.64 3.88 16.83
N ASP A 529 1.48 2.88 16.88
CA ASP A 529 2.29 2.47 15.72
C ASP A 529 1.41 1.92 14.59
N THR A 530 1.79 2.18 13.34
CA THR A 530 1.18 1.52 12.18
C THR A 530 1.67 0.06 12.07
N PRO A 531 1.16 -0.74 11.13
CA PRO A 531 1.95 -1.85 10.57
C PRO A 531 3.39 -1.42 10.22
N ALA A 532 4.31 -2.38 10.24
CA ALA A 532 5.73 -2.12 10.01
C ALA A 532 6.06 -2.27 8.52
N ASN A 533 6.75 -1.27 7.96
CA ASN A 533 7.10 -1.14 6.54
C ASN A 533 7.56 -2.48 5.92
N ASP A 534 6.79 -3.00 4.96
CA ASP A 534 7.19 -4.19 4.19
C ASP A 534 7.56 -3.90 2.72
N VAL A 535 7.04 -4.68 1.77
CA VAL A 535 7.30 -4.58 0.31
C VAL A 535 6.09 -5.10 -0.50
N TYR A 536 4.90 -5.06 0.09
CA TYR A 536 3.64 -5.40 -0.57
C TYR A 536 2.68 -4.22 -0.50
N ASN A 537 2.13 -3.85 -1.66
CA ASN A 537 1.09 -2.83 -1.80
C ASN A 537 -0.13 -3.20 -0.91
N ASN A 538 -0.22 -2.56 0.25
CA ASN A 538 -1.10 -2.91 1.37
C ASN A 538 -1.87 -1.70 1.94
N GLY A 539 -1.55 -0.48 1.48
CA GLY A 539 -2.08 0.80 1.97
C GLY A 539 -3.58 0.80 2.31
N SER A 540 -3.90 1.31 3.50
CA SER A 540 -5.19 1.09 4.17
C SER A 540 -5.71 2.33 4.92
N THR A 541 -6.95 2.29 5.39
CA THR A 541 -7.54 3.38 6.19
C THR A 541 -7.94 2.88 7.58
N VAL A 542 -7.37 3.49 8.62
CA VAL A 542 -7.72 3.21 10.02
C VAL A 542 -8.72 4.25 10.52
N SER A 543 -9.74 3.82 11.25
CA SER A 543 -10.80 4.68 11.79
C SER A 543 -11.03 4.36 13.27
N THR A 544 -10.94 5.39 14.12
CA THR A 544 -11.03 5.26 15.58
C THR A 544 -12.06 6.25 16.14
N THR A 545 -12.92 5.80 17.05
CA THR A 545 -13.89 6.64 17.78
C THR A 545 -13.56 6.69 19.28
N ILE A 546 -14.14 7.65 19.99
CA ILE A 546 -14.22 7.61 21.46
C ILE A 546 -15.24 6.55 21.86
N THR A 547 -14.88 5.66 22.80
CA THR A 547 -15.79 4.65 23.39
C THR A 547 -16.26 5.02 24.79
N GLY A 548 -15.56 5.94 25.47
CA GLY A 548 -15.98 6.53 26.73
C GLY A 548 -15.00 7.61 27.19
N ALA A 549 -15.47 8.53 28.03
CA ALA A 549 -14.62 9.52 28.69
C ALA A 549 -15.12 9.78 30.12
N THR A 550 -14.19 9.95 31.08
CA THR A 550 -14.50 10.20 32.50
C THR A 550 -13.46 11.10 33.15
N GLY A 551 -13.84 11.88 34.16
CA GLY A 551 -12.97 12.85 34.86
C GLY A 551 -13.33 14.30 34.54
N GLY A 552 -12.39 15.23 34.69
CA GLY A 552 -12.57 16.65 34.33
C GLY A 552 -13.22 17.53 35.40
N ASN A 553 -14.13 16.95 36.20
CA ASN A 553 -15.07 17.64 37.11
C ASN A 553 -16.18 18.45 36.41
N PHE A 554 -16.42 18.26 35.11
CA PHE A 554 -17.49 18.95 34.36
C PHE A 554 -18.90 18.50 34.77
N GLU A 555 -19.94 19.35 34.74
CA GLU A 555 -21.31 18.89 35.03
C GLU A 555 -21.82 18.00 33.90
N ASN A 556 -21.53 18.35 32.64
CA ASN A 556 -21.77 17.47 31.49
C ASN A 556 -20.59 17.43 30.51
N LEU A 557 -19.93 16.27 30.44
CA LEU A 557 -18.89 15.97 29.44
C LEU A 557 -19.51 15.25 28.24
N VAL A 558 -19.40 15.83 27.04
CA VAL A 558 -20.05 15.34 25.81
C VAL A 558 -19.03 14.88 24.77
N PRO A 559 -18.75 13.57 24.66
CA PRO A 559 -17.87 13.02 23.63
C PRO A 559 -18.49 13.07 22.23
N SER A 560 -17.69 13.48 21.25
CA SER A 560 -18.04 13.37 19.83
C SER A 560 -18.07 11.91 19.38
N THR A 561 -19.08 11.57 18.58
CA THR A 561 -19.21 10.27 17.90
C THR A 561 -18.51 10.22 16.54
N THR A 562 -17.97 11.35 16.05
CA THR A 562 -17.26 11.43 14.78
C THR A 562 -15.97 10.60 14.82
N PRO A 563 -15.75 9.65 13.90
CA PRO A 563 -14.50 8.90 13.83
C PRO A 563 -13.34 9.78 13.38
N ALA A 564 -12.20 9.64 14.06
CA ALA A 564 -10.92 10.14 13.58
C ALA A 564 -10.32 9.10 12.61
N VAL A 565 -10.06 9.53 11.37
CA VAL A 565 -9.61 8.66 10.27
C VAL A 565 -8.20 9.02 9.85
N THR A 566 -7.38 8.00 9.63
CA THR A 566 -6.00 8.11 9.11
C THR A 566 -5.86 7.23 7.87
N THR A 567 -5.28 7.78 6.81
CA THR A 567 -4.81 7.00 5.66
C THR A 567 -3.38 6.53 5.93
N ILE A 568 -3.13 5.23 5.83
CA ILE A 568 -1.80 4.65 5.80
C ILE A 568 -1.42 4.50 4.33
N THR A 569 -0.56 5.38 3.85
CA THR A 569 -0.01 5.34 2.49
C THR A 569 1.21 4.43 2.43
N ASP A 570 1.40 3.74 1.31
CA ASP A 570 2.51 2.83 1.14
C ASP A 570 3.89 3.52 1.06
N SER A 571 4.93 2.75 1.36
CA SER A 571 6.31 3.13 1.06
C SER A 571 6.70 2.66 -0.35
N VAL A 572 7.59 3.39 -1.04
CA VAL A 572 8.07 2.96 -2.36
C VAL A 572 9.36 2.18 -2.19
N ASP A 573 9.22 0.95 -1.70
CA ASP A 573 10.32 -0.01 -1.57
C ASP A 573 10.47 -0.85 -2.84
N ASN A 574 11.71 -1.07 -3.27
CA ASN A 574 12.02 -1.72 -4.55
C ASN A 574 12.44 -3.18 -4.37
N THR A 575 11.62 -4.10 -4.86
CA THR A 575 12.02 -5.49 -5.09
C THR A 575 12.74 -5.62 -6.43
N GLY A 576 13.97 -6.13 -6.41
CA GLY A 576 14.71 -6.47 -7.63
C GLY A 576 14.35 -7.88 -8.11
N LEU A 577 14.21 -8.07 -9.42
CA LEU A 577 14.03 -9.38 -10.06
C LEU A 577 15.20 -9.67 -11.00
N SER A 578 15.87 -10.80 -10.81
CA SER A 578 16.97 -11.28 -11.63
C SER A 578 16.61 -12.60 -12.33
N LEU A 579 17.30 -12.90 -13.43
CA LEU A 579 17.19 -14.15 -14.18
C LEU A 579 18.57 -14.79 -14.30
N SER A 580 18.66 -16.09 -14.00
CA SER A 580 19.85 -16.90 -14.27
C SER A 580 19.48 -18.15 -15.07
N ALA A 581 20.48 -18.81 -15.66
CA ALA A 581 20.33 -20.05 -16.41
C ALA A 581 21.47 -21.02 -16.07
N THR A 582 21.33 -22.29 -16.42
CA THR A 582 22.45 -23.25 -16.37
C THR A 582 23.59 -22.75 -17.26
N GLY A 583 24.76 -22.42 -16.70
CA GLY A 583 25.80 -21.71 -17.45
C GLY A 583 26.41 -22.48 -18.62
N SER A 584 26.51 -23.81 -18.50
CA SER A 584 26.90 -24.71 -19.61
C SER A 584 26.13 -26.02 -19.51
N VAL A 585 25.69 -26.55 -20.64
CA VAL A 585 25.01 -27.85 -20.78
C VAL A 585 25.54 -28.59 -22.00
N VAL A 586 25.36 -29.90 -22.05
CA VAL A 586 25.62 -30.70 -23.26
C VAL A 586 24.34 -30.75 -24.11
N GLU A 587 24.47 -31.00 -25.42
CA GLU A 587 23.32 -31.28 -26.28
C GLU A 587 22.48 -32.47 -25.76
N GLY A 588 21.17 -32.46 -25.97
CA GLY A 588 20.22 -33.38 -25.34
C GLY A 588 19.96 -33.13 -23.85
N GLY A 589 20.58 -32.11 -23.24
CA GLY A 589 20.33 -31.67 -21.86
C GLY A 589 19.16 -30.70 -21.71
N GLN A 590 18.95 -30.19 -20.49
CA GLN A 590 17.98 -29.13 -20.17
C GLN A 590 18.65 -27.87 -19.63
N ILE A 591 18.21 -26.71 -20.12
CA ILE A 591 18.51 -25.39 -19.55
C ILE A 591 17.48 -25.11 -18.45
N THR A 592 17.94 -24.90 -17.21
CA THR A 592 17.09 -24.47 -16.10
C THR A 592 17.18 -22.96 -15.97
N TYR A 593 16.13 -22.24 -16.40
CA TYR A 593 16.01 -20.81 -16.13
C TYR A 593 15.44 -20.61 -14.73
N THR A 594 16.07 -19.76 -13.92
CA THR A 594 15.64 -19.46 -12.54
C THR A 594 15.44 -17.96 -12.38
N ALA A 595 14.21 -17.57 -12.07
CA ALA A 595 13.87 -16.20 -11.69
C ALA A 595 14.07 -16.05 -10.18
N THR A 596 14.79 -15.01 -9.76
CA THR A 596 15.12 -14.75 -8.34
C THR A 596 14.81 -13.30 -7.97
N LEU A 597 13.88 -13.14 -7.03
CA LEU A 597 13.54 -11.87 -6.39
C LEU A 597 14.43 -11.59 -5.18
N THR A 598 14.67 -10.32 -4.86
CA THR A 598 15.31 -9.91 -3.60
C THR A 598 14.43 -10.15 -2.38
N ASN A 599 13.11 -10.17 -2.57
CA ASN A 599 12.09 -10.28 -1.53
C ASN A 599 11.07 -11.39 -1.91
N PRO A 600 10.39 -12.04 -0.95
CA PRO A 600 9.37 -13.04 -1.27
C PRO A 600 8.20 -12.42 -2.06
N ALA A 601 7.50 -13.19 -2.88
CA ALA A 601 6.29 -12.72 -3.55
C ALA A 601 5.06 -12.79 -2.61
N GLY A 602 4.33 -11.68 -2.45
CA GLY A 602 3.13 -11.62 -1.59
C GLY A 602 1.92 -12.34 -2.21
N THR A 603 1.84 -12.35 -3.53
CA THR A 603 0.91 -13.17 -4.33
C THR A 603 1.67 -13.96 -5.39
N PRO A 604 1.12 -15.06 -5.95
CA PRO A 604 1.80 -15.80 -7.01
C PRO A 604 2.15 -14.89 -8.19
N MET A 605 3.37 -15.01 -8.68
CA MET A 605 3.94 -14.15 -9.71
C MET A 605 4.33 -14.98 -10.93
N THR A 606 4.09 -14.45 -12.13
CA THR A 606 4.58 -15.00 -13.39
C THR A 606 5.66 -14.10 -13.98
N VAL A 607 6.68 -14.73 -14.56
CA VAL A 607 7.79 -14.08 -15.28
C VAL A 607 7.87 -14.70 -16.67
N THR A 608 7.61 -13.90 -17.70
CA THR A 608 7.66 -14.30 -19.11
C THR A 608 9.06 -14.05 -19.65
N LEU A 609 9.60 -15.04 -20.36
CA LEU A 609 10.94 -15.01 -20.93
C LEU A 609 10.93 -14.76 -22.45
N SER A 610 12.04 -14.28 -23.00
CA SER A 610 12.18 -13.98 -24.44
C SER A 610 12.15 -15.20 -25.35
N ASN A 611 12.32 -16.41 -24.81
CA ASN A 611 12.15 -17.68 -25.52
C ASN A 611 10.70 -18.21 -25.47
N GLY A 612 9.76 -17.45 -24.86
CA GLY A 612 8.35 -17.82 -24.71
C GLY A 612 8.03 -18.67 -23.49
N SER A 613 9.02 -19.11 -22.71
CA SER A 613 8.80 -19.82 -21.45
C SER A 613 8.22 -18.89 -20.37
N VAL A 614 7.47 -19.47 -19.43
CA VAL A 614 6.94 -18.76 -18.26
C VAL A 614 7.42 -19.45 -16.99
N ILE A 615 7.98 -18.67 -16.07
CA ILE A 615 8.31 -19.10 -14.71
C ILE A 615 7.18 -18.64 -13.78
N THR A 616 6.71 -19.53 -12.90
CA THR A 616 5.87 -19.17 -11.75
C THR A 616 6.73 -19.10 -10.49
N ILE A 617 6.60 -18.01 -9.73
CA ILE A 617 7.10 -17.88 -8.36
C ILE A 617 5.88 -17.92 -7.45
N GLU A 618 5.79 -18.94 -6.60
CA GLU A 618 4.66 -19.12 -5.67
C GLU A 618 4.66 -18.07 -4.56
N ALA A 619 3.49 -17.83 -3.96
CA ALA A 619 3.36 -16.93 -2.82
C ALA A 619 4.27 -17.37 -1.65
N GLY A 620 4.93 -16.40 -1.01
CA GLY A 620 5.92 -16.63 0.03
C GLY A 620 7.25 -17.22 -0.47
N LYS A 621 7.56 -17.17 -1.78
CA LYS A 621 8.85 -17.60 -2.37
C LYS A 621 9.58 -16.44 -3.02
N THR A 622 10.91 -16.51 -2.97
CA THR A 622 11.83 -15.61 -3.71
C THR A 622 12.23 -16.18 -5.08
N THR A 623 12.03 -17.48 -5.32
CA THR A 623 12.50 -18.16 -6.52
C THR A 623 11.43 -19.02 -7.19
N GLY A 624 11.53 -19.10 -8.51
CA GLY A 624 10.82 -20.04 -9.36
C GLY A 624 11.71 -20.42 -10.54
N SER A 625 11.45 -21.57 -11.16
CA SER A 625 12.22 -22.01 -12.32
C SER A 625 11.36 -22.72 -13.36
N VAL A 626 11.89 -22.79 -14.58
CA VAL A 626 11.35 -23.57 -15.70
C VAL A 626 12.52 -24.24 -16.41
N THR A 627 12.34 -25.49 -16.84
CA THR A 627 13.32 -26.17 -17.69
C THR A 627 12.89 -26.13 -19.15
N VAL A 628 13.88 -26.03 -20.04
CA VAL A 628 13.70 -26.03 -21.49
C VAL A 628 14.73 -27.01 -22.07
N ASP A 629 14.27 -27.94 -22.89
CA ASP A 629 15.16 -28.88 -23.58
C ASP A 629 16.07 -28.15 -24.58
N THR A 630 17.33 -28.58 -24.66
CA THR A 630 18.24 -28.18 -25.74
C THR A 630 17.89 -28.93 -27.04
N PRO A 631 18.50 -28.60 -28.19
CA PRO A 631 18.50 -29.50 -29.35
C PRO A 631 18.90 -30.93 -28.96
N ALA A 632 18.44 -31.92 -29.71
CA ALA A 632 18.69 -33.33 -29.41
C ALA A 632 20.04 -33.76 -29.99
N ASN A 633 20.85 -34.47 -29.18
CA ASN A 633 22.20 -34.92 -29.51
C ASN A 633 22.30 -35.53 -30.91
N ASP A 634 23.11 -34.94 -31.79
CA ASP A 634 23.42 -35.53 -33.09
C ASP A 634 24.85 -36.09 -33.19
N VAL A 635 25.58 -35.78 -34.26
CA VAL A 635 26.97 -36.22 -34.55
C VAL A 635 27.73 -35.15 -35.35
N TYR A 636 27.37 -33.88 -35.14
CA TYR A 636 27.90 -32.74 -35.89
C TYR A 636 28.29 -31.63 -34.93
N ASN A 637 29.50 -31.11 -35.11
CA ASN A 637 30.04 -29.98 -34.34
C ASN A 637 29.17 -28.72 -34.52
N ASN A 638 28.21 -28.52 -33.62
CA ASN A 638 27.08 -27.60 -33.73
C ASN A 638 26.97 -26.61 -32.54
N GLY A 639 27.78 -26.83 -31.49
CA GLY A 639 27.73 -26.11 -30.21
C GLY A 639 27.55 -24.58 -30.29
N SER A 640 26.69 -24.05 -29.41
CA SER A 640 26.13 -22.71 -29.53
C SER A 640 25.99 -21.97 -28.18
N THR A 641 25.46 -20.74 -28.21
CA THR A 641 25.12 -20.00 -26.98
C THR A 641 23.71 -19.45 -27.08
N VAL A 642 22.85 -19.85 -26.15
CA VAL A 642 21.48 -19.35 -26.01
C VAL A 642 21.47 -18.16 -25.05
N SER A 643 20.72 -17.13 -25.41
CA SER A 643 20.54 -15.91 -24.62
C SER A 643 19.04 -15.69 -24.36
N THR A 644 18.68 -15.35 -23.12
CA THR A 644 17.26 -15.18 -22.74
C THR A 644 17.11 -14.07 -21.72
N THR A 645 16.14 -13.18 -21.94
CA THR A 645 15.81 -12.05 -21.06
C THR A 645 14.41 -12.17 -20.49
N ILE A 646 14.12 -11.39 -19.44
CA ILE A 646 12.74 -11.17 -18.98
C ILE A 646 12.05 -10.23 -19.97
N THR A 647 10.84 -10.57 -20.42
CA THR A 647 10.02 -9.75 -21.34
C THR A 647 8.74 -9.23 -20.71
N GLY A 648 8.29 -9.81 -19.60
CA GLY A 648 7.13 -9.34 -18.86
C GLY A 648 7.00 -10.02 -17.50
N THR A 649 6.26 -9.38 -16.60
CA THR A 649 6.00 -9.85 -15.23
C THR A 649 4.56 -9.53 -14.82
N THR A 650 3.92 -10.38 -14.02
CA THR A 650 2.56 -10.12 -13.49
C THR A 650 2.37 -10.81 -12.14
N GLY A 651 1.67 -10.19 -11.19
CA GLY A 651 1.51 -10.70 -9.83
C GLY A 651 2.59 -10.19 -8.87
N GLY A 652 2.84 -10.90 -7.76
CA GLY A 652 3.82 -10.53 -6.73
C GLY A 652 3.28 -9.59 -5.66
N ASN A 653 2.45 -8.61 -6.02
CA ASN A 653 1.87 -7.55 -5.16
C ASN A 653 2.89 -6.52 -4.60
N PHE A 654 4.05 -6.34 -5.25
CA PHE A 654 5.02 -5.30 -4.88
C PHE A 654 4.51 -3.88 -5.23
N GLU A 655 4.96 -2.86 -4.50
CA GLU A 655 4.78 -1.44 -4.83
C GLU A 655 5.71 -1.06 -5.99
N GLN A 656 6.98 -1.47 -5.91
CA GLN A 656 7.94 -1.34 -6.99
C GLN A 656 8.70 -2.64 -7.27
N LEU A 657 8.68 -3.05 -8.53
CA LEU A 657 9.42 -4.17 -9.07
C LEU A 657 10.36 -3.69 -10.17
N THR A 658 11.66 -3.96 -10.05
CA THR A 658 12.66 -3.70 -11.10
C THR A 658 13.22 -5.00 -11.66
N PRO A 659 12.77 -5.44 -12.86
CA PRO A 659 13.39 -6.54 -13.58
C PRO A 659 14.77 -6.19 -14.13
N SER A 660 15.71 -7.13 -14.03
CA SER A 660 17.02 -7.03 -14.67
C SER A 660 16.89 -7.09 -16.19
N THR A 661 17.68 -6.25 -16.86
CA THR A 661 17.86 -6.26 -18.32
C THR A 661 19.04 -7.13 -18.77
N GLU A 662 19.79 -7.72 -17.84
CA GLU A 662 20.91 -8.61 -18.15
C GLU A 662 20.40 -9.96 -18.68
N PRO A 663 20.88 -10.44 -19.84
CA PRO A 663 20.47 -11.73 -20.38
C PRO A 663 21.09 -12.89 -19.60
N ALA A 664 20.26 -13.87 -19.26
CA ALA A 664 20.75 -15.17 -18.83
C ALA A 664 21.32 -15.92 -20.05
N LEU A 665 22.59 -16.34 -19.94
CA LEU A 665 23.34 -17.00 -20.99
C LEU A 665 23.60 -18.47 -20.64
N THR A 666 23.47 -19.34 -21.64
CA THR A 666 23.84 -20.76 -21.56
C THR A 666 24.67 -21.16 -22.77
N THR A 667 25.86 -21.71 -22.53
CA THR A 667 26.64 -22.38 -23.58
C THR A 667 26.15 -23.82 -23.74
N ILE A 668 25.73 -24.18 -24.95
CA ILE A 668 25.48 -25.58 -25.32
C ILE A 668 26.80 -26.10 -25.90
N THR A 669 27.50 -26.90 -25.12
CA THR A 669 28.73 -27.59 -25.55
C THR A 669 28.39 -28.90 -26.21
N ASP A 670 29.19 -29.25 -27.21
CA ASP A 670 29.03 -30.49 -27.96
C ASP A 670 29.28 -31.76 -27.13
N SER A 671 28.75 -32.86 -27.66
CA SER A 671 29.01 -34.21 -27.15
C SER A 671 30.37 -34.74 -27.62
N LYS A 672 30.58 -36.06 -27.47
CA LYS A 672 31.71 -36.80 -28.07
C LYS A 672 31.20 -38.11 -28.61
N ASP A 673 30.57 -38.03 -29.77
CA ASP A 673 30.10 -39.18 -30.52
C ASP A 673 31.12 -39.53 -31.63
N ASP A 674 31.40 -40.83 -31.76
CA ASP A 674 32.39 -41.36 -32.69
C ASP A 674 31.72 -41.74 -34.02
N THR A 675 32.02 -41.01 -35.11
CA THR A 675 31.70 -41.49 -36.47
C THR A 675 32.87 -42.33 -37.00
N GLY A 676 32.65 -43.62 -37.24
CA GLY A 676 33.63 -44.53 -37.81
C GLY A 676 33.72 -44.41 -39.34
N LEU A 677 34.94 -44.49 -39.89
CA LEU A 677 35.24 -44.52 -41.32
C LEU A 677 36.06 -45.77 -41.67
N SER A 678 35.54 -46.64 -42.56
CA SER A 678 36.23 -47.84 -43.04
C SER A 678 36.43 -47.83 -44.55
N LEU A 679 37.28 -48.73 -45.05
CA LEU A 679 37.63 -48.87 -46.47
C LEU A 679 37.44 -50.33 -46.93
N SER A 680 36.88 -50.52 -48.12
CA SER A 680 36.79 -51.82 -48.80
C SER A 680 37.23 -51.71 -50.26
N ALA A 681 37.48 -52.86 -50.89
CA ALA A 681 37.90 -52.97 -52.28
C ALA A 681 37.12 -54.10 -53.00
N SER A 682 37.22 -54.16 -54.34
CA SER A 682 36.94 -55.38 -55.10
C SER A 682 37.72 -56.57 -54.50
N THR A 683 37.08 -57.71 -54.26
CA THR A 683 37.76 -58.87 -53.65
C THR A 683 38.74 -59.56 -54.62
N GLU A 684 38.41 -59.55 -55.91
CA GLU A 684 39.14 -60.21 -56.98
C GLU A 684 38.96 -59.39 -58.27
N VAL A 685 40.04 -59.24 -59.05
CA VAL A 685 40.06 -58.65 -60.39
C VAL A 685 41.05 -59.42 -61.26
N ALA A 686 40.84 -59.46 -62.58
CA ALA A 686 41.88 -59.91 -63.51
C ALA A 686 42.96 -58.83 -63.70
N GLU A 687 44.15 -59.22 -64.19
CA GLU A 687 45.08 -58.26 -64.79
C GLU A 687 44.42 -57.44 -65.93
N GLY A 688 44.89 -56.22 -66.14
CA GLY A 688 44.23 -55.22 -66.98
C GLY A 688 42.89 -54.69 -66.41
N GLY A 689 42.42 -55.22 -65.28
CA GLY A 689 41.16 -54.86 -64.64
C GLY A 689 41.17 -53.55 -63.85
N GLN A 690 40.06 -53.26 -63.17
CA GLN A 690 39.87 -52.05 -62.35
C GLN A 690 39.44 -52.43 -60.93
N ILE A 691 40.20 -52.01 -59.94
CA ILE A 691 39.89 -52.14 -58.52
C ILE A 691 38.98 -50.98 -58.10
N LEU A 692 37.83 -51.28 -57.51
CA LEU A 692 36.91 -50.30 -56.94
C LEU A 692 37.15 -50.18 -55.43
N TYR A 693 37.72 -49.08 -54.97
CA TYR A 693 37.83 -48.76 -53.54
C TYR A 693 36.59 -47.98 -53.09
N THR A 694 36.00 -48.37 -51.95
CA THR A 694 34.82 -47.71 -51.36
C THR A 694 35.09 -47.37 -49.91
N ALA A 695 34.98 -46.08 -49.56
CA ALA A 695 35.06 -45.61 -48.19
C ALA A 695 33.65 -45.45 -47.61
N THR A 696 33.42 -45.89 -46.38
CA THR A 696 32.10 -45.95 -45.74
C THR A 696 32.14 -45.39 -44.33
N LEU A 697 31.23 -44.46 -44.03
CA LEU A 697 30.99 -43.87 -42.72
C LEU A 697 29.85 -44.59 -42.00
N THR A 698 29.90 -44.65 -40.67
CA THR A 698 28.77 -45.09 -39.83
C THR A 698 27.59 -44.13 -39.86
N ASN A 699 27.87 -42.84 -40.09
CA ASN A 699 26.90 -41.74 -40.04
C ASN A 699 26.98 -40.91 -41.34
N PRO A 700 25.88 -40.26 -41.79
CA PRO A 700 25.93 -39.37 -42.96
C PRO A 700 26.88 -38.20 -42.72
N ALA A 701 27.62 -37.77 -43.74
CA ALA A 701 28.49 -36.60 -43.63
C ALA A 701 27.68 -35.28 -43.70
N GLY A 702 27.82 -34.37 -42.74
CA GLY A 702 27.13 -33.06 -42.80
C GLY A 702 27.70 -32.14 -43.89
N THR A 703 28.99 -32.30 -44.16
CA THR A 703 29.78 -31.64 -45.22
C THR A 703 30.65 -32.67 -45.92
N PRO A 704 31.13 -32.45 -47.16
CA PRO A 704 31.87 -33.48 -47.88
C PRO A 704 33.12 -33.97 -47.13
N VAL A 705 33.33 -35.29 -47.03
CA VAL A 705 34.56 -35.90 -46.51
C VAL A 705 35.47 -36.23 -47.69
N THR A 706 36.74 -35.86 -47.58
CA THR A 706 37.81 -36.26 -48.51
C THR A 706 38.68 -37.31 -47.82
N VAL A 707 38.77 -38.50 -48.40
CA VAL A 707 39.56 -39.63 -47.90
C VAL A 707 40.71 -39.90 -48.87
N THR A 708 41.94 -39.77 -48.39
CA THR A 708 43.16 -40.06 -49.17
C THR A 708 43.63 -41.47 -48.86
N LEU A 709 43.89 -42.26 -49.89
CA LEU A 709 44.35 -43.63 -49.78
C LEU A 709 45.89 -43.74 -49.82
N SER A 710 46.44 -44.86 -49.35
CA SER A 710 47.90 -45.08 -49.31
C SER A 710 48.55 -45.11 -50.71
N ASN A 711 47.81 -45.54 -51.74
CA ASN A 711 48.22 -45.49 -53.14
C ASN A 711 48.10 -44.09 -53.79
N GLY A 712 47.63 -43.08 -53.04
CA GLY A 712 47.45 -41.70 -53.53
C GLY A 712 46.13 -41.43 -54.24
N ALA A 713 45.24 -42.41 -54.41
CA ALA A 713 43.88 -42.17 -54.87
C ALA A 713 43.07 -41.40 -53.80
N VAL A 714 42.05 -40.67 -54.23
CA VAL A 714 41.19 -39.86 -53.35
C VAL A 714 39.73 -40.24 -53.57
N ILE A 715 39.01 -40.49 -52.48
CA ILE A 715 37.57 -40.70 -52.45
C ILE A 715 36.93 -39.44 -51.86
N THR A 716 35.83 -38.97 -52.47
CA THR A 716 34.97 -37.94 -51.87
C THR A 716 33.63 -38.55 -51.49
N ILE A 717 33.27 -38.45 -50.21
CA ILE A 717 31.92 -38.73 -49.72
C ILE A 717 31.16 -37.41 -49.69
N ALA A 718 30.01 -37.34 -50.36
CA ALA A 718 29.22 -36.11 -50.45
C ALA A 718 28.49 -35.79 -49.13
N ALA A 719 28.11 -34.52 -48.94
CA ALA A 719 27.20 -34.15 -47.87
C ALA A 719 25.86 -34.91 -47.99
N GLY A 720 25.33 -35.40 -46.87
CA GLY A 720 24.18 -36.29 -46.78
C GLY A 720 24.45 -37.77 -47.14
N ALA A 721 25.67 -38.13 -47.56
CA ALA A 721 26.02 -39.50 -47.93
C ALA A 721 26.83 -40.21 -46.83
N THR A 722 26.71 -41.53 -46.77
CA THR A 722 27.50 -42.42 -45.91
C THR A 722 28.64 -43.13 -46.64
N SER A 723 28.76 -42.98 -47.96
CA SER A 723 29.84 -43.64 -48.73
C SER A 723 30.22 -42.89 -50.01
N GLY A 724 31.41 -43.22 -50.49
CA GLY A 724 31.98 -42.74 -51.76
C GLY A 724 33.00 -43.74 -52.28
N SER A 725 33.32 -43.69 -53.57
CA SER A 725 34.24 -44.66 -54.18
C SER A 725 35.12 -44.05 -55.28
N VAL A 726 36.20 -44.75 -55.60
CA VAL A 726 37.14 -44.42 -56.68
C VAL A 726 37.63 -45.71 -57.34
N THR A 727 37.87 -45.69 -58.65
CA THR A 727 38.48 -46.82 -59.37
C THR A 727 39.95 -46.56 -59.68
N VAL A 728 40.77 -47.59 -59.53
CA VAL A 728 42.21 -47.60 -59.83
C VAL A 728 42.50 -48.83 -60.70
N ALA A 729 43.46 -48.72 -61.63
CA ALA A 729 43.84 -49.85 -62.47
C ALA A 729 44.54 -50.96 -61.65
N ALA A 730 44.32 -52.21 -62.05
CA ALA A 730 45.11 -53.37 -61.65
C ALA A 730 46.50 -53.36 -62.35
N PRO A 731 47.41 -54.31 -62.04
CA PRO A 731 48.56 -54.61 -62.87
C PRO A 731 48.19 -54.86 -64.34
N ALA A 732 49.18 -54.75 -65.24
CA ALA A 732 48.97 -54.94 -66.68
C ALA A 732 49.04 -56.43 -67.06
N ASP A 733 48.21 -56.80 -68.04
CA ASP A 733 48.07 -58.12 -68.65
C ASP A 733 49.29 -58.45 -69.55
N ASP A 734 49.97 -59.59 -69.35
CA ASP A 734 51.10 -60.05 -70.17
C ASP A 734 51.25 -61.59 -70.29
N VAL A 735 52.27 -62.05 -71.01
CA VAL A 735 52.50 -63.48 -71.37
C VAL A 735 53.31 -64.28 -70.34
N TYR A 736 53.29 -63.86 -69.06
CA TYR A 736 54.04 -64.49 -67.97
C TYR A 736 53.29 -64.54 -66.62
N LYS A 737 52.78 -65.71 -66.23
CA LYS A 737 52.20 -66.04 -64.91
C LYS A 737 52.82 -65.31 -63.70
N ASP A 738 52.17 -64.26 -63.18
CA ASP A 738 52.67 -63.47 -62.04
C ASP A 738 51.64 -63.10 -60.94
N ALA A 739 50.41 -63.63 -61.01
CA ALA A 739 49.26 -63.41 -60.10
C ALA A 739 49.61 -63.07 -58.62
N GLY A 740 49.00 -61.99 -58.11
CA GLY A 740 49.35 -61.39 -56.81
C GLY A 740 48.20 -60.76 -56.03
N GLN A 741 48.52 -59.79 -55.17
CA GLN A 741 47.55 -59.03 -54.37
C GLN A 741 47.91 -57.54 -54.31
N VAL A 742 46.89 -56.69 -54.20
CA VAL A 742 47.02 -55.23 -54.01
C VAL A 742 46.36 -54.84 -52.69
N GLU A 743 47.14 -54.27 -51.77
CA GLU A 743 46.68 -53.82 -50.45
C GLU A 743 46.71 -52.28 -50.36
N VAL A 744 45.61 -51.67 -49.90
CA VAL A 744 45.49 -50.21 -49.74
C VAL A 744 44.79 -49.85 -48.44
N THR A 745 45.29 -48.83 -47.73
CA THR A 745 44.76 -48.33 -46.46
C THR A 745 44.30 -46.88 -46.58
N ILE A 746 43.51 -46.41 -45.61
CA ILE A 746 43.28 -44.97 -45.41
C ILE A 746 44.60 -44.35 -44.93
N LYS A 747 44.99 -43.24 -45.56
CA LYS A 747 46.18 -42.45 -45.20
C LYS A 747 45.81 -41.18 -44.43
N ASP A 748 44.72 -40.54 -44.81
CA ASP A 748 44.21 -39.29 -44.23
C ASP A 748 42.72 -39.15 -44.56
N ALA A 749 41.95 -38.49 -43.68
CA ALA A 749 40.52 -38.24 -43.87
C ALA A 749 40.09 -36.93 -43.19
N ALA A 750 39.46 -36.02 -43.94
CA ALA A 750 39.06 -34.71 -43.44
C ALA A 750 37.72 -34.23 -44.05
N GLY A 751 36.95 -33.45 -43.28
CA GLY A 751 35.61 -32.99 -43.64
C GLY A 751 34.53 -33.61 -42.75
N GLY A 752 33.29 -33.69 -43.22
CA GLY A 752 32.19 -34.36 -42.49
C GLY A 752 31.54 -33.56 -41.37
N ASN A 753 32.28 -32.61 -40.77
CA ASN A 753 31.92 -31.79 -39.61
C ASN A 753 31.45 -32.57 -38.37
N PHE A 754 31.86 -33.83 -38.24
CA PHE A 754 31.75 -34.63 -37.02
C PHE A 754 32.56 -34.02 -35.87
N GLU A 755 32.18 -34.32 -34.64
CA GLU A 755 32.98 -34.04 -33.43
C GLU A 755 34.21 -34.94 -33.40
N ILE A 756 34.03 -36.23 -33.71
CA ILE A 756 35.10 -37.23 -33.80
C ILE A 756 34.91 -38.10 -35.06
N LEU A 757 35.94 -38.12 -35.91
CA LEU A 757 36.04 -39.02 -37.06
C LEU A 757 37.11 -40.09 -36.78
N VAL A 758 36.69 -41.35 -36.63
CA VAL A 758 37.55 -42.48 -36.27
C VAL A 758 37.85 -43.33 -37.50
N THR A 759 39.09 -43.26 -38.01
CA THR A 759 39.52 -44.02 -39.19
C THR A 759 39.94 -45.44 -38.84
N ASP A 760 39.37 -46.44 -39.50
CA ASP A 760 39.92 -47.80 -39.50
C ASP A 760 41.26 -47.84 -40.29
N SER A 761 42.17 -48.67 -39.81
CA SER A 761 43.51 -48.90 -40.37
C SER A 761 43.64 -50.25 -41.08
N THR A 762 42.58 -51.05 -41.12
CA THR A 762 42.54 -52.28 -41.93
C THR A 762 42.83 -51.99 -43.40
N ALA A 763 43.58 -52.90 -44.04
CA ALA A 763 43.85 -52.81 -45.46
C ALA A 763 42.68 -53.38 -46.27
N ALA A 764 42.24 -52.63 -47.26
CA ALA A 764 41.37 -53.13 -48.31
C ALA A 764 42.24 -53.90 -49.32
N VAL A 765 42.04 -55.21 -49.38
CA VAL A 765 42.86 -56.14 -50.18
C VAL A 765 42.07 -56.66 -51.38
N THR A 766 42.73 -56.68 -52.54
CA THR A 766 42.23 -57.26 -53.79
C THR A 766 43.18 -58.34 -54.27
N SER A 767 42.66 -59.53 -54.59
CA SER A 767 43.42 -60.55 -55.32
C SER A 767 43.43 -60.23 -56.81
N VAL A 768 44.57 -60.42 -57.47
CA VAL A 768 44.73 -60.22 -58.92
C VAL A 768 44.92 -61.58 -59.58
N THR A 769 44.19 -61.84 -60.67
CA THR A 769 44.23 -63.12 -61.40
C THR A 769 44.69 -63.00 -62.85
N ASP A 770 45.64 -63.90 -63.15
CA ASP A 770 46.25 -64.26 -64.44
C ASP A 770 45.23 -64.51 -65.56
N THR A 771 45.49 -63.94 -66.75
CA THR A 771 44.66 -64.12 -67.96
C THR A 771 45.39 -64.94 -69.02
N ILE A 772 44.69 -65.92 -69.63
CA ILE A 772 45.33 -66.98 -70.42
C ILE A 772 45.72 -66.49 -71.82
N ASP A 773 46.92 -65.93 -71.93
CA ASP A 773 47.56 -65.64 -73.21
C ASP A 773 48.19 -66.91 -73.85
N THR A 774 48.72 -66.84 -75.07
CA THR A 774 49.29 -68.03 -75.75
C THR A 774 50.54 -67.73 -76.57
N SER A 775 51.64 -68.43 -76.25
CA SER A 775 52.87 -68.47 -77.05
C SER A 775 52.97 -69.73 -77.92
N THR A 776 53.63 -69.62 -79.08
CA THR A 776 53.72 -70.68 -80.09
C THR A 776 55.15 -71.00 -80.49
N VAL A 777 55.48 -72.29 -80.60
CA VAL A 777 56.76 -72.82 -81.11
C VAL A 777 56.62 -73.25 -82.58
N SER A 778 57.61 -72.97 -83.43
CA SER A 778 57.64 -73.29 -84.86
C SER A 778 58.98 -73.87 -85.31
N LEU A 779 59.05 -74.50 -86.49
CA LEU A 779 60.24 -75.20 -87.02
C LEU A 779 60.52 -74.84 -88.50
N THR A 780 61.79 -74.81 -88.88
CA THR A 780 62.28 -74.63 -90.26
C THR A 780 63.49 -75.53 -90.55
N ALA A 781 63.80 -75.78 -91.82
CA ALA A 781 64.93 -76.61 -92.27
C ALA A 781 65.66 -76.04 -93.49
N THR A 782 66.87 -76.55 -93.79
CA THR A 782 67.56 -76.31 -95.07
C THR A 782 66.78 -76.97 -96.22
N ALA A 783 66.45 -76.21 -97.27
CA ALA A 783 65.52 -76.65 -98.32
C ALA A 783 66.04 -77.73 -99.28
N GLY A 784 67.37 -77.86 -99.45
CA GLY A 784 67.96 -78.87 -100.35
C GLY A 784 69.46 -79.04 -100.15
N VAL A 785 69.95 -80.25 -100.41
CA VAL A 785 71.35 -80.67 -100.32
C VAL A 785 71.73 -81.61 -101.47
N VAL A 786 73.03 -81.90 -101.62
CA VAL A 786 73.51 -83.06 -102.41
C VAL A 786 73.61 -84.29 -101.50
N GLU A 787 73.76 -85.47 -102.09
CA GLU A 787 74.15 -86.66 -101.34
C GLU A 787 75.47 -86.44 -100.57
N GLY A 788 75.55 -86.95 -99.33
CA GLY A 788 76.56 -86.59 -98.33
C GLY A 788 76.43 -85.20 -97.67
N GLY A 789 75.45 -84.36 -98.05
CA GLY A 789 75.31 -82.97 -97.57
C GLY A 789 74.63 -82.78 -96.21
N THR A 790 74.79 -81.60 -95.60
CA THR A 790 74.29 -81.26 -94.24
C THR A 790 73.00 -80.43 -94.26
N VAL A 791 72.00 -80.86 -93.48
CA VAL A 791 70.72 -80.16 -93.23
C VAL A 791 70.76 -79.52 -91.84
N VAL A 792 70.28 -78.28 -91.70
CA VAL A 792 70.11 -77.59 -90.42
C VAL A 792 68.62 -77.41 -90.13
N TYR A 793 68.18 -77.78 -88.92
CA TYR A 793 66.84 -77.55 -88.39
C TYR A 793 66.88 -76.44 -87.35
N THR A 794 65.93 -75.51 -87.38
CA THR A 794 65.86 -74.35 -86.46
C THR A 794 64.44 -74.19 -85.93
N ALA A 795 64.29 -74.15 -84.59
CA ALA A 795 63.03 -73.93 -83.91
C ALA A 795 62.98 -72.56 -83.23
N SER A 796 61.80 -71.93 -83.20
CA SER A 796 61.60 -70.54 -82.73
C SER A 796 60.28 -70.34 -81.97
N VAL A 797 60.25 -69.41 -81.01
CA VAL A 797 59.08 -69.05 -80.18
C VAL A 797 58.65 -67.57 -80.34
N THR A 798 57.37 -67.29 -80.10
CA THR A 798 56.74 -65.96 -80.26
C THR A 798 57.21 -64.89 -79.27
N ALA A 799 57.49 -65.26 -78.02
CA ALA A 799 58.01 -64.38 -76.98
C ALA A 799 59.32 -64.95 -76.39
N PRO A 800 60.26 -64.12 -75.89
CA PRO A 800 61.51 -64.61 -75.30
C PRO A 800 61.27 -65.60 -74.15
N VAL A 801 62.12 -66.62 -74.04
CA VAL A 801 61.97 -67.62 -72.97
C VAL A 801 62.36 -67.04 -71.62
N THR A 802 61.43 -67.02 -70.67
CA THR A 802 61.64 -66.65 -69.26
C THR A 802 61.53 -67.88 -68.34
N GLY A 803 62.00 -67.78 -67.10
CA GLY A 803 61.87 -68.83 -66.08
C GLY A 803 62.77 -70.06 -66.29
N SER A 804 62.66 -70.78 -67.41
CA SER A 804 63.46 -71.98 -67.74
C SER A 804 63.49 -72.27 -69.25
N PRO A 805 64.58 -72.84 -69.81
CA PRO A 805 64.73 -73.08 -71.24
C PRO A 805 63.59 -73.90 -71.87
N VAL A 806 63.22 -73.60 -73.11
CA VAL A 806 62.29 -74.41 -73.90
C VAL A 806 63.05 -75.49 -74.66
N VAL A 807 62.70 -76.75 -74.44
CA VAL A 807 63.24 -77.91 -75.17
C VAL A 807 62.20 -78.40 -76.17
N VAL A 808 62.60 -78.48 -77.43
CA VAL A 808 61.77 -78.89 -78.59
C VAL A 808 62.27 -80.24 -79.09
N THR A 809 61.38 -81.20 -79.30
CA THR A 809 61.70 -82.54 -79.80
C THR A 809 61.22 -82.70 -81.24
N LEU A 810 62.09 -83.24 -82.11
CA LEU A 810 61.87 -83.39 -83.55
C LEU A 810 61.60 -84.84 -83.94
N SER A 811 60.80 -85.05 -84.99
CA SER A 811 60.36 -86.38 -85.46
C SER A 811 61.45 -87.24 -86.10
N ASN A 812 62.69 -86.74 -86.21
CA ASN A 812 63.89 -87.52 -86.54
C ASN A 812 64.70 -87.96 -85.31
N GLY A 813 64.17 -87.76 -84.10
CA GLY A 813 64.80 -88.10 -82.82
C GLY A 813 65.79 -87.08 -82.29
N GLN A 814 65.98 -85.94 -82.97
CA GLN A 814 66.83 -84.84 -82.48
C GLN A 814 66.06 -83.90 -81.54
N THR A 815 66.79 -83.10 -80.77
CA THR A 815 66.24 -82.06 -79.91
C THR A 815 66.90 -80.71 -80.17
N ILE A 816 66.15 -79.63 -79.97
CA ILE A 816 66.60 -78.24 -80.02
C ILE A 816 66.28 -77.59 -78.68
N THR A 817 67.26 -76.93 -78.06
CA THR A 817 67.05 -76.16 -76.83
C THR A 817 67.11 -74.66 -77.14
N ILE A 818 66.07 -73.93 -76.75
CA ILE A 818 65.98 -72.47 -76.79
C ILE A 818 66.27 -71.96 -75.37
N PRO A 819 67.41 -71.28 -75.12
CA PRO A 819 67.79 -70.84 -73.78
C PRO A 819 66.98 -69.63 -73.30
N VAL A 820 66.98 -69.41 -71.98
CA VAL A 820 66.37 -68.24 -71.34
C VAL A 820 66.95 -66.94 -71.93
N GLY A 821 66.08 -65.96 -72.16
CA GLY A 821 66.39 -64.69 -72.82
C GLY A 821 66.48 -64.76 -74.36
N SER A 822 66.28 -65.94 -74.96
CA SER A 822 66.31 -66.15 -76.41
C SER A 822 64.95 -66.61 -76.97
N SER A 823 64.80 -66.52 -78.28
CA SER A 823 63.58 -66.93 -79.01
C SER A 823 63.80 -68.01 -80.07
N SER A 824 65.00 -68.57 -80.22
CA SER A 824 65.29 -69.65 -81.18
C SER A 824 66.52 -70.51 -80.83
N GLY A 825 66.65 -71.66 -81.51
CA GLY A 825 67.80 -72.59 -81.43
C GLY A 825 67.83 -73.56 -82.64
N SER A 826 68.92 -74.31 -82.84
CA SER A 826 69.12 -75.15 -84.04
C SER A 826 69.97 -76.41 -83.85
N VAL A 827 69.86 -77.39 -84.77
CA VAL A 827 70.61 -78.67 -84.78
C VAL A 827 70.82 -79.22 -86.21
N ASN A 828 71.81 -80.13 -86.43
CA ASN A 828 72.29 -80.53 -87.77
C ASN A 828 72.14 -82.04 -88.08
N PHE A 829 71.94 -82.40 -89.36
CA PHE A 829 71.79 -83.77 -89.88
C PHE A 829 72.55 -83.95 -91.22
N VAL A 830 72.82 -85.20 -91.68
CA VAL A 830 73.59 -85.48 -92.91
C VAL A 830 72.89 -86.52 -93.81
N ALA A 831 72.97 -86.38 -95.13
CA ALA A 831 72.33 -87.25 -96.13
C ALA A 831 73.19 -88.47 -96.58
N PRO A 832 72.58 -89.56 -97.11
CA PRO A 832 73.28 -90.73 -97.70
C PRO A 832 74.00 -90.43 -99.03
N ASN A 833 74.66 -91.45 -99.62
CA ASN A 833 75.34 -91.45 -100.94
C ASN A 833 75.54 -92.90 -101.45
N ASP A 834 75.35 -93.20 -102.75
CA ASP A 834 75.86 -94.44 -103.38
C ASP A 834 76.51 -94.26 -104.78
N ALA A 835 76.51 -95.27 -105.66
CA ALA A 835 77.23 -95.34 -106.95
C ALA A 835 76.41 -96.07 -108.03
N LEU A 836 75.10 -95.82 -108.01
CA LEU A 836 74.08 -96.23 -108.98
C LEU A 836 73.09 -95.07 -109.12
N ALA A 837 72.76 -94.63 -110.34
CA ALA A 837 71.95 -93.43 -110.55
C ALA A 837 70.58 -93.44 -109.83
N GLY A 838 70.31 -92.43 -109.01
CA GLY A 838 69.14 -92.35 -108.12
C GLY A 838 69.09 -91.05 -107.27
N GLY A 839 68.03 -90.81 -106.49
CA GLY A 839 67.94 -89.60 -105.64
C GLY A 839 66.78 -89.61 -104.64
N SER A 840 66.84 -88.74 -103.62
CA SER A 840 66.06 -88.89 -102.37
C SER A 840 65.57 -87.57 -101.71
N SER A 841 64.87 -87.66 -100.56
CA SER A 841 64.31 -86.51 -99.82
C SER A 841 64.08 -86.80 -98.33
N LEU A 842 64.00 -85.77 -97.49
CA LEU A 842 63.80 -85.82 -96.03
C LEU A 842 62.63 -84.91 -95.59
N SER A 843 61.97 -85.24 -94.46
CA SER A 843 60.86 -84.47 -93.86
C SER A 843 60.85 -84.62 -92.34
N VAL A 844 60.75 -83.52 -91.58
CA VAL A 844 60.83 -83.52 -90.11
C VAL A 844 59.92 -82.44 -89.50
N LYS A 845 59.18 -82.78 -88.43
CA LYS A 845 58.29 -81.85 -87.70
C LYS A 845 58.62 -81.79 -86.20
N ILE A 846 57.97 -80.88 -85.47
CA ILE A 846 57.93 -80.92 -84.00
C ILE A 846 57.00 -82.06 -83.54
N ASP A 847 57.39 -82.77 -82.49
CA ASP A 847 56.55 -83.72 -81.75
C ASP A 847 56.16 -83.21 -80.35
N ASP A 848 57.01 -82.42 -79.69
CA ASP A 848 56.81 -81.92 -78.32
C ASP A 848 57.63 -80.64 -78.08
N ALA A 849 57.15 -79.73 -77.23
CA ALA A 849 57.93 -78.58 -76.77
C ALA A 849 57.53 -78.18 -75.33
N LYS A 850 58.52 -78.05 -74.44
CA LYS A 850 58.29 -77.81 -73.00
C LYS A 850 59.33 -76.88 -72.40
N GLY A 851 58.88 -75.91 -71.59
CA GLY A 851 59.70 -74.91 -70.90
C GLY A 851 58.99 -73.55 -70.86
N GLY A 852 59.73 -72.50 -70.49
CA GLY A 852 59.16 -71.19 -70.22
C GLY A 852 58.38 -71.13 -68.90
N ASN A 853 57.85 -69.95 -68.56
CA ASN A 853 56.80 -69.80 -67.54
C ASN A 853 55.48 -69.23 -68.11
N TYR A 854 55.33 -69.20 -69.43
CA TYR A 854 54.10 -68.80 -70.14
C TYR A 854 52.85 -69.55 -69.65
N GLU A 855 51.70 -68.93 -69.83
CA GLU A 855 50.35 -69.31 -69.43
C GLU A 855 50.02 -70.61 -70.15
N LYS A 856 50.19 -70.55 -71.47
CA LYS A 856 49.98 -71.62 -72.44
C LYS A 856 51.03 -71.56 -73.55
N LEU A 857 51.67 -72.70 -73.81
CA LEU A 857 52.66 -72.90 -74.88
C LEU A 857 52.15 -73.96 -75.85
N GLU A 858 52.08 -73.64 -77.15
CA GLU A 858 51.60 -74.54 -78.21
C GLU A 858 52.65 -74.77 -79.31
N VAL A 859 52.50 -75.83 -80.11
CA VAL A 859 53.44 -76.20 -81.19
C VAL A 859 52.78 -76.13 -82.57
N ASP A 860 53.45 -75.52 -83.53
CA ASP A 860 53.07 -75.55 -84.94
C ASP A 860 53.50 -76.88 -85.58
N GLY A 861 52.55 -77.79 -85.75
CA GLY A 861 52.79 -79.17 -86.20
C GLY A 861 53.17 -79.37 -87.68
N LYS A 862 53.68 -78.33 -88.36
CA LYS A 862 54.14 -78.41 -89.75
C LYS A 862 55.47 -79.18 -89.85
N SER A 863 55.63 -79.94 -90.93
CA SER A 863 56.93 -80.46 -91.35
C SER A 863 57.77 -79.36 -92.00
N ALA A 864 59.09 -79.51 -91.89
CA ALA A 864 60.09 -78.84 -92.69
C ALA A 864 60.83 -79.90 -93.53
N ASP A 865 60.94 -79.66 -94.83
CA ASP A 865 61.32 -80.66 -95.83
C ASP A 865 62.63 -80.28 -96.56
N THR A 866 63.35 -81.29 -97.05
CA THR A 866 64.65 -81.14 -97.74
C THR A 866 64.76 -82.10 -98.93
N SER A 867 65.16 -81.61 -100.10
CA SER A 867 65.52 -82.46 -101.26
C SER A 867 66.99 -82.89 -101.25
N VAL A 868 67.31 -84.02 -101.87
CA VAL A 868 68.67 -84.58 -101.97
C VAL A 868 68.97 -84.94 -103.44
N THR A 869 70.20 -84.68 -103.92
CA THR A 869 70.57 -84.76 -105.36
C THR A 869 71.81 -85.62 -105.64
N ASP A 870 71.72 -86.43 -106.69
CA ASP A 870 72.67 -87.43 -107.23
C ASP A 870 74.02 -86.87 -107.73
N THR A 871 75.08 -87.71 -107.79
CA THR A 871 76.39 -87.40 -108.40
C THR A 871 77.08 -88.65 -109.01
N PRO A 872 77.74 -88.60 -110.19
CA PRO A 872 78.04 -89.80 -110.98
C PRO A 872 79.45 -90.40 -110.80
N ASP A 873 79.55 -91.74 -110.74
CA ASP A 873 80.80 -92.52 -110.67
C ASP A 873 81.24 -93.17 -112.02
N THR A 874 82.26 -94.05 -112.03
CA THR A 874 82.87 -94.59 -113.29
C THR A 874 83.47 -96.01 -113.20
N THR A 875 83.29 -96.80 -114.29
CA THR A 875 83.72 -98.22 -114.41
C THR A 875 84.48 -98.50 -115.73
N THR A 876 85.38 -99.51 -115.76
CA THR A 876 86.18 -99.87 -116.97
C THR A 876 86.21 -101.39 -117.27
N LEU A 877 86.60 -101.79 -118.50
CA LEU A 877 86.60 -103.17 -119.04
C LEU A 877 87.87 -103.50 -119.89
N SER A 878 88.39 -104.75 -119.86
CA SER A 878 89.62 -105.20 -120.55
C SER A 878 89.55 -106.63 -121.15
N LEU A 879 90.57 -107.07 -121.92
CA LEU A 879 90.65 -108.37 -122.65
C LEU A 879 92.08 -108.98 -122.69
N SER A 880 92.22 -110.32 -122.73
CA SER A 880 93.47 -111.10 -122.97
C SER A 880 93.26 -112.41 -123.77
N ALA A 881 94.34 -113.14 -124.12
CA ALA A 881 94.32 -114.40 -124.89
C ALA A 881 95.43 -115.40 -124.47
N THR A 882 95.57 -116.51 -125.21
CA THR A 882 96.61 -117.57 -125.03
C THR A 882 97.84 -117.31 -125.91
N ASP A 883 99.06 -117.55 -125.41
CA ASP A 883 100.29 -117.03 -126.03
C ASP A 883 100.83 -117.81 -127.26
N SER A 884 100.76 -119.14 -127.27
CA SER A 884 101.37 -119.97 -128.33
C SER A 884 100.71 -121.34 -128.47
N VAL A 885 100.65 -121.85 -129.70
CA VAL A 885 100.11 -123.18 -130.06
C VAL A 885 100.93 -123.79 -131.20
N ALA A 886 100.85 -125.11 -131.38
CA ALA A 886 101.27 -125.75 -132.63
C ALA A 886 100.14 -125.69 -133.67
N GLU A 887 100.44 -126.00 -134.93
CA GLU A 887 99.41 -126.28 -135.94
C GLU A 887 98.50 -127.44 -135.48
N GLY A 888 97.20 -127.29 -135.71
CA GLY A 888 96.13 -128.11 -135.11
C GLY A 888 95.67 -127.67 -133.70
N GLY A 889 96.24 -126.61 -133.12
CA GLY A 889 95.97 -126.15 -131.74
C GLY A 889 94.66 -125.36 -131.50
N SER A 890 94.57 -124.68 -130.35
CA SER A 890 93.40 -123.86 -129.95
C SER A 890 93.74 -122.75 -128.95
N ILE A 891 92.96 -121.66 -128.98
CA ILE A 891 93.21 -120.35 -128.37
C ILE A 891 92.03 -119.95 -127.48
N VAL A 892 92.28 -119.50 -126.24
CA VAL A 892 91.27 -119.00 -125.29
C VAL A 892 91.43 -117.48 -125.09
N TYR A 893 90.31 -116.75 -124.97
CA TYR A 893 90.21 -115.30 -124.69
C TYR A 893 89.44 -115.03 -123.38
N THR A 894 89.75 -113.93 -122.67
CA THR A 894 89.18 -113.57 -121.34
C THR A 894 88.94 -112.07 -121.19
N ALA A 895 87.84 -111.61 -120.56
CA ALA A 895 87.53 -110.19 -120.33
C ALA A 895 87.20 -109.84 -118.86
N THR A 896 87.45 -108.59 -118.41
CA THR A 896 87.45 -108.17 -116.98
C THR A 896 87.00 -106.71 -116.70
N LEU A 897 86.10 -106.48 -115.72
CA LEU A 897 85.54 -105.20 -115.22
C LEU A 897 86.13 -104.70 -113.88
N THR A 898 85.95 -103.41 -113.53
CA THR A 898 86.37 -102.83 -112.22
C THR A 898 85.29 -102.79 -111.13
N ASN A 899 84.03 -102.46 -111.44
CA ASN A 899 82.92 -102.45 -110.48
C ASN A 899 81.97 -103.63 -110.76
N ALA A 900 81.23 -104.06 -109.73
CA ALA A 900 80.30 -105.18 -109.85
C ALA A 900 79.06 -104.78 -110.67
N ALA A 901 78.80 -105.49 -111.76
CA ALA A 901 77.74 -105.12 -112.71
C ALA A 901 76.32 -105.25 -112.13
N GLY A 902 75.54 -104.16 -112.10
CA GLY A 902 74.13 -104.19 -111.71
C GLY A 902 73.23 -104.98 -112.68
N THR A 903 73.65 -105.08 -113.95
CA THR A 903 73.04 -105.94 -114.98
C THR A 903 74.13 -106.60 -115.85
N PRO A 904 73.90 -107.78 -116.47
CA PRO A 904 74.95 -108.50 -117.21
C PRO A 904 75.56 -107.67 -118.35
N VAL A 905 76.86 -107.86 -118.60
CA VAL A 905 77.64 -107.21 -119.66
C VAL A 905 78.06 -108.22 -120.73
N THR A 906 77.67 -107.98 -121.98
CA THR A 906 78.09 -108.79 -123.14
C THR A 906 79.24 -108.10 -123.85
N VAL A 907 80.25 -108.86 -124.28
CA VAL A 907 81.51 -108.38 -124.89
C VAL A 907 81.80 -109.16 -126.17
N THR A 908 81.81 -108.49 -127.33
CA THR A 908 82.04 -109.13 -128.65
C THR A 908 83.49 -108.91 -129.09
N LEU A 909 84.13 -109.95 -129.64
CA LEU A 909 85.53 -109.92 -130.08
C LEU A 909 85.66 -109.79 -131.62
N SER A 910 86.78 -109.25 -132.08
CA SER A 910 87.01 -108.97 -133.52
C SER A 910 87.13 -110.22 -134.40
N ASN A 911 87.34 -111.41 -133.81
CA ASN A 911 87.31 -112.70 -134.51
C ASN A 911 85.91 -113.34 -134.55
N GLY A 912 84.87 -112.64 -134.05
CA GLY A 912 83.48 -113.11 -134.01
C GLY A 912 83.10 -113.92 -132.76
N ALA A 913 84.05 -114.20 -131.87
CA ALA A 913 83.75 -114.83 -130.58
C ALA A 913 83.07 -113.83 -129.61
N VAL A 914 82.31 -114.34 -128.63
CA VAL A 914 81.57 -113.52 -127.65
C VAL A 914 81.84 -114.02 -126.24
N ILE A 915 82.02 -113.08 -125.32
CA ILE A 915 82.18 -113.28 -123.87
C ILE A 915 80.99 -112.61 -123.15
N THR A 916 80.51 -113.20 -122.06
CA THR A 916 79.50 -112.61 -121.19
C THR A 916 80.02 -112.53 -119.76
N ILE A 917 79.65 -111.47 -119.04
CA ILE A 917 79.94 -111.24 -117.62
C ILE A 917 78.59 -111.03 -116.91
N ASP A 918 78.27 -111.87 -115.93
CA ASP A 918 76.96 -111.82 -115.26
C ASP A 918 76.80 -110.65 -114.28
N ALA A 919 75.56 -110.36 -113.88
CA ALA A 919 75.27 -109.40 -112.82
C ALA A 919 75.93 -109.82 -111.49
N GLY A 920 76.47 -108.85 -110.77
CA GLY A 920 77.29 -109.05 -109.57
C GLY A 920 78.66 -109.68 -109.84
N LYS A 921 79.09 -109.82 -111.11
CA LYS A 921 80.39 -110.35 -111.51
C LYS A 921 81.24 -109.32 -112.24
N THR A 922 82.49 -109.70 -112.51
CA THR A 922 83.48 -108.87 -113.19
C THR A 922 84.28 -109.59 -114.29
N THR A 923 84.08 -110.88 -114.60
CA THR A 923 84.89 -111.61 -115.62
C THR A 923 84.12 -112.63 -116.47
N GLY A 924 84.67 -113.02 -117.63
CA GLY A 924 84.16 -114.08 -118.53
C GLY A 924 85.16 -114.52 -119.64
N THR A 925 84.92 -115.64 -120.36
CA THR A 925 85.88 -116.26 -121.32
C THR A 925 85.26 -116.94 -122.56
N VAL A 926 86.05 -117.27 -123.61
CA VAL A 926 85.65 -118.00 -124.84
C VAL A 926 86.85 -118.66 -125.59
N THR A 927 86.65 -119.67 -126.47
CA THR A 927 87.71 -120.48 -127.14
C THR A 927 87.53 -120.64 -128.67
N VAL A 928 88.62 -120.71 -129.45
CA VAL A 928 88.68 -120.75 -130.93
C VAL A 928 89.86 -121.63 -131.44
N PRO A 929 89.75 -122.42 -132.55
CA PRO A 929 90.86 -123.26 -133.07
C PRO A 929 91.94 -122.51 -133.88
N ALA A 930 93.05 -123.19 -134.21
CA ALA A 930 94.22 -122.71 -134.95
C ALA A 930 94.36 -123.32 -136.39
N PRO A 931 95.34 -122.88 -137.22
CA PRO A 931 95.61 -123.42 -138.58
C PRO A 931 96.05 -124.89 -138.62
N SER A 932 96.23 -125.46 -139.83
CA SER A 932 96.43 -126.91 -140.08
C SER A 932 97.73 -127.27 -140.80
N ASP A 933 98.37 -128.35 -140.32
CA ASP A 933 99.66 -128.98 -140.70
C ASP A 933 99.74 -129.54 -142.14
N ASP A 934 100.89 -129.38 -142.82
CA ASP A 934 101.21 -129.96 -144.14
C ASP A 934 102.72 -130.30 -144.34
N VAL A 935 103.09 -130.87 -145.50
CA VAL A 935 104.44 -131.42 -145.78
C VAL A 935 105.51 -130.37 -146.20
N TYR A 936 105.16 -129.09 -146.23
CA TYR A 936 106.07 -127.97 -146.54
C TYR A 936 106.58 -127.33 -145.24
N LYS A 937 106.63 -125.98 -145.12
CA LYS A 937 107.08 -125.22 -143.93
C LYS A 937 106.51 -123.79 -143.89
N ASP A 938 105.58 -123.48 -142.98
CA ASP A 938 104.85 -122.18 -143.01
C ASP A 938 104.31 -121.60 -141.66
N ALA A 939 105.07 -121.69 -140.57
CA ALA A 939 104.74 -121.09 -139.25
C ALA A 939 104.22 -119.63 -139.27
N GLY A 940 103.27 -119.28 -138.37
CA GLY A 940 102.53 -118.00 -138.38
C GLY A 940 101.98 -117.47 -137.03
N THR A 941 100.95 -116.60 -137.05
CA THR A 941 100.33 -115.97 -135.85
C THR A 941 98.82 -115.65 -136.02
N VAL A 942 98.10 -115.42 -134.90
CA VAL A 942 96.64 -115.11 -134.83
C VAL A 942 96.35 -114.06 -133.75
N GLN A 943 95.29 -113.23 -133.87
CA GLN A 943 94.95 -112.18 -132.86
C GLN A 943 93.47 -111.70 -132.89
N ALA A 944 93.00 -111.09 -131.79
CA ALA A 944 91.69 -110.39 -131.71
C ALA A 944 91.63 -109.24 -130.66
N THR A 945 90.68 -108.30 -130.81
CA THR A 945 90.38 -107.18 -129.87
C THR A 945 88.93 -107.24 -129.35
N ILE A 946 88.58 -106.41 -128.36
CA ILE A 946 87.16 -106.07 -128.12
C ILE A 946 86.64 -105.25 -129.31
N SER A 947 85.42 -105.54 -129.75
CA SER A 947 84.66 -104.79 -130.75
C SER A 947 83.56 -103.94 -130.11
N THR A 948 82.76 -104.55 -129.21
CA THR A 948 81.70 -103.87 -128.45
C THR A 948 81.58 -104.45 -127.05
N ALA A 949 81.09 -103.63 -126.11
CA ALA A 949 80.62 -104.09 -124.81
C ALA A 949 79.42 -103.26 -124.33
N THR A 950 78.41 -103.93 -123.77
CA THR A 950 77.14 -103.29 -123.35
C THR A 950 76.52 -104.00 -122.15
N GLY A 951 76.01 -103.23 -121.18
CA GLY A 951 75.37 -103.71 -119.95
C GLY A 951 75.78 -102.89 -118.72
N GLY A 952 75.55 -103.42 -117.52
CA GLY A 952 76.18 -102.95 -116.28
C GLY A 952 75.30 -102.08 -115.36
N ASN A 953 74.47 -101.18 -115.89
CA ASN A 953 73.77 -100.14 -115.10
C ASN A 953 74.70 -99.29 -114.21
N PHE A 954 75.92 -99.03 -114.70
CA PHE A 954 76.80 -97.99 -114.17
C PHE A 954 76.42 -96.64 -114.80
N GLU A 955 76.74 -95.53 -114.14
CA GLU A 955 76.62 -94.18 -114.70
C GLU A 955 77.59 -93.97 -115.87
N ASN A 956 78.74 -94.66 -115.84
CA ASN A 956 79.76 -94.63 -116.89
C ASN A 956 80.54 -95.96 -116.99
N LEU A 957 80.75 -96.46 -118.22
CA LEU A 957 81.44 -97.72 -118.52
C LEU A 957 82.37 -97.59 -119.74
N VAL A 958 83.66 -97.94 -119.58
CA VAL A 958 84.72 -97.68 -120.58
C VAL A 958 85.50 -98.95 -120.98
N PRO A 959 85.36 -99.46 -122.22
CA PRO A 959 86.13 -100.62 -122.73
C PRO A 959 87.55 -100.29 -123.25
N SER A 960 88.46 -101.28 -123.14
CA SER A 960 89.83 -101.23 -123.67
C SER A 960 89.94 -101.77 -125.11
N ALA A 961 90.90 -101.24 -125.87
CA ALA A 961 91.12 -101.52 -127.30
C ALA A 961 92.34 -102.42 -127.60
N THR A 962 93.08 -102.89 -126.60
CA THR A 962 94.32 -103.65 -126.80
C THR A 962 94.07 -105.01 -127.48
N PRO A 963 94.81 -105.38 -128.54
CA PRO A 963 94.76 -106.72 -129.12
C PRO A 963 95.39 -107.78 -128.21
N ALA A 964 94.82 -108.98 -128.25
CA ALA A 964 95.39 -110.18 -127.65
C ALA A 964 95.78 -111.19 -128.76
N VAL A 965 96.94 -111.82 -128.62
CA VAL A 965 97.73 -112.39 -129.74
C VAL A 965 98.27 -113.78 -129.39
N THR A 966 98.41 -114.65 -130.40
CA THR A 966 98.91 -116.03 -130.30
C THR A 966 99.89 -116.35 -131.44
N SER A 967 100.90 -117.19 -131.18
CA SER A 967 101.88 -117.71 -132.16
C SER A 967 101.63 -119.17 -132.55
N VAL A 968 102.09 -119.59 -133.75
CA VAL A 968 101.82 -120.88 -134.41
C VAL A 968 103.12 -121.50 -134.99
N THR A 969 103.30 -122.83 -134.99
CA THR A 969 104.59 -123.50 -135.33
C THR A 969 104.49 -124.85 -136.10
N ASP A 970 105.51 -125.11 -136.95
CA ASP A 970 105.58 -126.07 -138.09
C ASP A 970 106.30 -127.45 -137.83
N THR A 971 106.20 -128.40 -138.79
CA THR A 971 106.51 -129.86 -138.67
C THR A 971 107.55 -130.41 -139.72
N ILE A 972 107.74 -131.75 -139.95
CA ILE A 972 108.89 -132.35 -140.75
C ILE A 972 108.63 -133.76 -141.40
N ASP A 973 109.05 -133.99 -142.68
CA ASP A 973 108.95 -135.27 -143.48
C ASP A 973 110.20 -135.69 -144.37
N ALA A 974 110.18 -136.80 -145.19
CA ALA A 974 111.37 -137.42 -145.89
C ALA A 974 111.17 -138.22 -147.26
N SER A 975 112.24 -138.67 -147.99
CA SER A 975 112.22 -139.41 -149.33
C SER A 975 113.54 -140.15 -149.80
N THR A 976 113.56 -140.98 -150.89
CA THR A 976 114.70 -141.92 -151.30
C THR A 976 114.95 -142.22 -152.85
N VAL A 977 116.02 -143.01 -153.22
CA VAL A 977 116.61 -143.23 -154.60
C VAL A 977 117.15 -144.69 -154.85
N ASN A 978 117.28 -145.21 -156.11
CA ASN A 978 117.79 -146.57 -156.46
C ASN A 978 118.47 -146.76 -157.88
N LEU A 979 119.20 -147.87 -158.16
CA LEU A 979 120.04 -148.13 -159.39
C LEU A 979 120.13 -149.62 -159.87
N THR A 980 120.27 -149.91 -161.18
CA THR A 980 120.41 -151.29 -161.78
C THR A 980 121.32 -151.39 -163.05
N ALA A 981 121.65 -152.60 -163.54
CA ALA A 981 122.58 -152.87 -164.68
C ALA A 981 122.26 -154.14 -165.52
N THR A 982 122.76 -154.22 -166.78
CA THR A 982 122.66 -155.40 -167.68
C THR A 982 123.64 -156.54 -167.33
N SER A 983 123.24 -157.80 -167.53
CA SER A 983 123.84 -158.97 -166.84
C SER A 983 124.95 -159.76 -167.57
N SER A 984 125.01 -159.83 -168.90
CA SER A 984 126.15 -160.43 -169.62
C SER A 984 126.23 -159.99 -171.10
N VAL A 985 127.45 -159.99 -171.66
CA VAL A 985 127.76 -159.66 -173.06
C VAL A 985 128.95 -160.49 -173.57
N ALA A 986 129.09 -160.60 -174.90
CA ALA A 986 130.26 -161.22 -175.53
C ALA A 986 131.47 -160.25 -175.59
N GLU A 987 132.66 -160.79 -175.84
CA GLU A 987 133.90 -160.01 -175.97
C GLU A 987 133.78 -159.02 -177.16
N GLY A 988 133.83 -157.72 -176.84
CA GLY A 988 133.53 -156.62 -177.78
C GLY A 988 132.14 -155.97 -177.63
N GLY A 989 131.27 -156.46 -176.74
CA GLY A 989 129.97 -155.86 -176.42
C GLY A 989 130.00 -154.80 -175.30
N THR A 990 128.88 -154.09 -175.10
CA THR A 990 128.74 -152.97 -174.15
C THR A 990 127.66 -153.22 -173.09
N VAL A 991 127.90 -152.79 -171.85
CA VAL A 991 127.02 -152.94 -170.66
C VAL A 991 126.39 -151.58 -170.32
N VAL A 992 125.14 -151.57 -169.83
CA VAL A 992 124.34 -150.35 -169.55
C VAL A 992 123.75 -150.36 -168.12
N TYR A 993 123.57 -149.18 -167.52
CA TYR A 993 123.08 -148.93 -166.15
C TYR A 993 121.95 -147.87 -166.12
N THR A 994 121.02 -147.94 -165.15
CA THR A 994 119.83 -147.04 -165.05
C THR A 994 119.36 -146.79 -163.59
N ALA A 995 118.89 -145.58 -163.26
CA ALA A 995 118.49 -145.12 -161.90
C ALA A 995 117.06 -144.53 -161.79
N SER A 996 116.50 -144.41 -160.56
CA SER A 996 115.18 -143.77 -160.28
C SER A 996 114.99 -143.26 -158.83
N VAL A 997 113.96 -142.43 -158.58
CA VAL A 997 113.70 -141.65 -157.33
C VAL A 997 112.24 -141.80 -156.87
N SER A 998 111.95 -141.68 -155.55
CA SER A 998 110.63 -141.97 -154.96
C SER A 998 109.59 -140.83 -154.95
N ALA A 999 110.01 -139.57 -155.08
CA ALA A 999 109.14 -138.38 -155.01
C ALA A 999 109.46 -137.41 -156.16
N PRO A 1000 108.47 -136.62 -156.65
CA PRO A 1000 108.69 -135.70 -157.76
C PRO A 1000 109.62 -134.55 -157.35
N VAL A 1001 110.75 -134.42 -158.05
CA VAL A 1001 111.76 -133.39 -157.75
C VAL A 1001 111.28 -132.02 -158.22
N THR A 1002 110.77 -131.20 -157.30
CA THR A 1002 110.41 -129.79 -157.54
C THR A 1002 111.61 -128.89 -157.29
N GLY A 1003 112.32 -128.49 -158.35
CA GLY A 1003 113.47 -127.58 -158.27
C GLY A 1003 114.68 -128.07 -159.08
N SER A 1004 115.86 -128.08 -158.47
CA SER A 1004 117.12 -128.44 -159.11
C SER A 1004 117.21 -129.94 -159.43
N PRO A 1005 117.90 -130.36 -160.51
CA PRO A 1005 118.07 -131.78 -160.84
C PRO A 1005 118.86 -132.56 -159.78
N VAL A 1006 118.39 -133.77 -159.45
CA VAL A 1006 119.16 -134.74 -158.66
C VAL A 1006 120.18 -135.41 -159.58
N VAL A 1007 121.45 -135.35 -159.19
CA VAL A 1007 122.55 -136.11 -159.82
C VAL A 1007 122.72 -137.42 -159.07
N VAL A 1008 122.86 -138.53 -159.82
CA VAL A 1008 123.03 -139.91 -159.30
C VAL A 1008 124.28 -140.52 -159.93
#